data_AF-A0A926B0A3-F1
#
_entry.id   AF-A0A926B0A3-F1
#
_cell.length_a   1.000
_cell.length_b   1.000
_cell.length_c   1.000
_cell.angle_alpha   90.00
_cell.angle_beta   90.00
_cell.angle_gamma   90.00
#
_symmetry.space_group_name_H-M   'P 1'
#
loop_
_entity.id
_entity.type
_entity.pdbx_description
1 polymer ?
#
loop_
_entity_poly.entity_id
_entity_poly.type
_entity_poly.pdbx_seq_one_letter_code
_entity_poly.pdbx_strand_id
1 'polypeptide(L)'
;MFEKFSQSAIRALMLAQEEARRLQHNFVGTEQLLLGVLGQNDAPASQILNSQGLTITVVRRQIEQIIGRGSSTPARDIPFTPRAKRVLELGVEEARLHGQEAVTPEHILLGLLRDGEGVATKVLEDLGIDRDQLRTLVVASLGDAARVAASGRSGPVPSQGKQGSALERFGRDLTELARAGKIDPVIGRAAELERVVQILGRRTKNNPVLIGEPGVGKTAIAEGLALRITDADVPEHLLEKRIVSLELASLLAGTQLRGEFEERLKQVITEVREDKNVMLFIDEIHTLVGAGAAEGSMDAANILKPALARGEFQCIGATTLDEYRKHIERDAALERRFQPVTVGEPSVEETVEILRGLRERYEQYHKLTITDDALLVAAQLSDRYITDRFLPDKAIDLIDEAGSMIRVRLSRKQTTDAVVDSKEIAEIVSDWTGVPTGRLTGAESESLLHLEARLHERIIGQEDAVRAVARAVRRARVGLKSPKRPIASFIFSGPTGVGKTELAKALAATVFGSEDAMIRLDMSEYMERHTASKLIGSPPGYVGYDEGGQLTEAVRRHPYTVILFDEIEKAHPDVFNILLQILEDGRLTDARGRTIDFKNTLMIMTSNVGSRVIEKGGGGLGFTTSGSEQERRYQNVRNLVNEELKQHFRPEFLNRLDEIIVFQPLTRDEIAQIARLLLSESLMQVKALDIDLEASPAFIEKLVNEGYSATYGARPLRRALQRLLEDTMADAILEGRFQNGDQVLIDVDRDGKVVLSRPDTTTDEVGVALSVH
;
A
#
# COMPACT_ATOMS: atom_id res chain seq x y z
N MET A 1 2.64 4.24 -27.45
CA MET A 1 3.19 3.10 -26.67
C MET A 1 4.72 3.06 -26.73
N PHE A 2 5.35 3.08 -27.91
CA PHE A 2 6.81 2.89 -28.05
C PHE A 2 7.72 4.07 -27.71
N GLU A 3 7.20 5.26 -27.38
CA GLU A 3 8.01 6.43 -27.02
C GLU A 3 8.85 6.22 -25.74
N LYS A 4 8.44 5.27 -24.89
CA LYS A 4 9.16 4.90 -23.65
C LYS A 4 10.18 3.77 -23.85
N PHE A 5 10.38 3.29 -25.08
CA PHE A 5 11.26 2.14 -25.34
C PHE A 5 12.65 2.63 -25.74
N SER A 6 13.69 2.03 -25.18
CA SER A 6 15.07 2.31 -25.56
C SER A 6 15.33 1.88 -27.01
N GLN A 7 16.39 2.40 -27.63
CA GLN A 7 16.79 1.97 -28.98
C GLN A 7 17.10 0.47 -29.05
N SER A 8 17.59 -0.14 -27.96
CA SER A 8 17.77 -1.59 -27.89
C SER A 8 16.42 -2.30 -27.80
N ALA A 9 15.48 -1.86 -26.98
CA ALA A 9 14.15 -2.47 -26.94
C ALA A 9 13.40 -2.35 -28.28
N ILE A 10 13.50 -1.21 -28.97
CA ILE A 10 12.93 -1.03 -30.31
C ILE A 10 13.55 -2.02 -31.32
N ARG A 11 14.87 -2.21 -31.31
CA ARG A 11 15.51 -3.23 -32.14
C ARG A 11 15.04 -4.65 -31.80
N ALA A 12 14.80 -4.97 -30.52
CA ALA A 12 14.33 -6.29 -30.11
C ALA A 12 12.92 -6.56 -30.66
N LEU A 13 12.07 -5.53 -30.71
CA LEU A 13 10.74 -5.60 -31.32
C LEU A 13 10.79 -5.76 -32.85
N MET A 14 11.74 -5.08 -33.51
CA MET A 14 11.97 -5.28 -34.96
C MET A 14 12.41 -6.71 -35.26
N LEU A 15 13.31 -7.28 -34.45
CA LEU A 15 13.75 -8.67 -34.57
C LEU A 15 12.60 -9.65 -34.29
N ALA A 16 11.71 -9.35 -33.34
CA ALA A 16 10.49 -10.13 -33.11
C ALA A 16 9.58 -10.15 -34.36
N GLN A 17 9.42 -9.00 -35.04
CA GLN A 17 8.67 -8.93 -36.30
C GLN A 17 9.37 -9.70 -37.44
N GLU A 18 10.69 -9.68 -37.50
CA GLU A 18 11.46 -10.48 -38.47
C GLU A 18 11.32 -11.99 -38.23
N GLU A 19 11.30 -12.43 -36.97
CA GLU A 19 11.06 -13.83 -36.61
C GLU A 19 9.63 -14.28 -36.91
N ALA A 20 8.64 -13.39 -36.73
CA ALA A 20 7.27 -13.64 -37.19
C ALA A 20 7.24 -13.84 -38.72
N ARG A 21 7.97 -13.01 -39.49
CA ARG A 21 8.10 -13.18 -40.95
C ARG A 21 8.76 -14.50 -41.32
N ARG A 22 9.85 -14.85 -40.65
CA ARG A 22 10.61 -16.09 -40.91
C ARG A 22 9.76 -17.33 -40.67
N LEU A 23 8.91 -17.31 -39.64
CA LEU A 23 7.98 -18.39 -39.30
C LEU A 23 6.67 -18.35 -40.12
N GLN A 24 6.49 -17.34 -40.99
CA GLN A 24 5.27 -17.10 -41.75
C GLN A 24 4.03 -16.86 -40.86
N HIS A 25 4.23 -16.28 -39.69
CA HIS A 25 3.15 -15.90 -38.77
C HIS A 25 2.63 -14.50 -39.07
N ASN A 26 1.31 -14.32 -39.05
CA ASN A 26 0.65 -13.03 -39.35
C ASN A 26 0.55 -12.09 -38.15
N PHE A 27 1.03 -12.50 -36.97
CA PHE A 27 1.01 -11.73 -35.73
C PHE A 27 2.30 -11.93 -34.96
N VAL A 28 2.68 -10.95 -34.13
CA VAL A 28 3.76 -11.08 -33.15
C VAL A 28 3.16 -11.53 -31.80
N GLY A 29 3.45 -12.77 -31.42
CA GLY A 29 3.12 -13.39 -30.14
C GLY A 29 4.23 -13.24 -29.10
N THR A 30 4.01 -13.83 -27.92
CA THR A 30 5.00 -13.77 -26.83
C THR A 30 6.29 -14.50 -27.19
N GLU A 31 6.19 -15.55 -27.99
CA GLU A 31 7.31 -16.35 -28.47
C GLU A 31 8.21 -15.60 -29.46
N GLN A 32 7.66 -14.72 -30.30
CA GLN A 32 8.49 -13.86 -31.14
C GLN A 32 9.10 -12.72 -30.34
N LEU A 33 8.45 -12.21 -29.28
CA LEU A 33 9.08 -11.28 -28.35
C LEU A 33 10.30 -11.92 -27.67
N LEU A 34 10.17 -13.19 -27.22
CA LEU A 34 11.30 -13.95 -26.66
C LEU A 34 12.44 -14.12 -27.67
N LEU A 35 12.13 -14.48 -28.92
CA LEU A 35 13.13 -14.56 -30.00
C LEU A 35 13.74 -13.20 -30.32
N GLY A 36 12.97 -12.12 -30.25
CA GLY A 36 13.44 -10.75 -30.49
C GLY A 36 14.43 -10.27 -29.43
N VAL A 37 14.21 -10.64 -28.17
CA VAL A 37 15.17 -10.42 -27.07
C VAL A 37 16.44 -11.26 -27.29
N LEU A 38 16.31 -12.54 -27.65
CA LEU A 38 17.44 -13.43 -27.98
C LEU A 38 18.23 -13.01 -29.22
N GLY A 39 17.60 -12.34 -30.17
CA GLY A 39 18.25 -11.85 -31.39
C GLY A 39 19.22 -10.70 -31.13
N GLN A 40 19.17 -10.09 -29.93
CA GLN A 40 20.10 -9.04 -29.53
C GLN A 40 21.29 -9.60 -28.78
N ASN A 41 22.28 -10.14 -29.51
CA ASN A 41 23.47 -10.74 -28.92
C ASN A 41 24.23 -9.82 -27.94
N ASP A 42 24.11 -8.50 -28.12
CA ASP A 42 24.78 -7.48 -27.29
C ASP A 42 23.97 -7.09 -26.04
N ALA A 43 22.70 -7.52 -25.93
CA ALA A 43 21.83 -7.18 -24.81
C ALA A 43 22.06 -8.12 -23.62
N PRO A 44 22.20 -7.60 -22.39
CA PRO A 44 22.29 -8.41 -21.17
C PRO A 44 21.21 -9.49 -21.08
N ALA A 45 19.96 -9.16 -21.43
CA ALA A 45 18.86 -10.12 -21.47
C ALA A 45 19.17 -11.36 -22.35
N SER A 46 19.79 -11.17 -23.53
CA SER A 46 20.17 -12.28 -24.40
C SER A 46 21.33 -13.09 -23.82
N GLN A 47 22.30 -12.45 -23.16
CA GLN A 47 23.43 -13.13 -22.55
C GLN A 47 22.97 -14.02 -21.40
N ILE A 48 22.02 -13.55 -20.59
CA ILE A 48 21.41 -14.32 -19.50
C ILE A 48 20.67 -15.53 -20.07
N LEU A 49 19.81 -15.34 -21.08
CA LEU A 49 19.11 -16.46 -21.71
C LEU A 49 20.09 -17.49 -22.31
N ASN A 50 21.13 -17.05 -23.02
CA ASN A 50 22.17 -17.94 -23.54
C ASN A 50 22.92 -18.69 -22.43
N SER A 51 23.18 -18.05 -21.28
CA SER A 51 23.84 -18.68 -20.13
C SER A 51 22.99 -19.81 -19.50
N GLN A 52 21.66 -19.72 -19.65
CA GLN A 52 20.71 -20.77 -19.25
C GLN A 52 20.50 -21.84 -20.34
N GLY A 53 21.33 -21.84 -21.38
CA GLY A 53 21.25 -22.79 -22.50
C GLY A 53 20.20 -22.44 -23.56
N LEU A 54 19.51 -21.30 -23.42
CA LEU A 54 18.53 -20.83 -24.40
C LEU A 54 19.21 -20.05 -25.52
N THR A 55 19.65 -20.77 -26.54
CA THR A 55 20.13 -20.15 -27.78
C THR A 55 18.98 -19.90 -28.75
N ILE A 56 19.12 -18.88 -29.60
CA ILE A 56 18.11 -18.54 -30.61
C ILE A 56 17.75 -19.74 -31.50
N THR A 57 18.69 -20.65 -31.78
CA THR A 57 18.47 -21.85 -32.60
C THR A 57 17.65 -22.92 -31.87
N VAL A 58 17.85 -23.09 -30.56
CA VAL A 58 17.09 -24.03 -29.72
C VAL A 58 15.67 -23.54 -29.53
N VAL A 59 15.50 -22.27 -29.13
CA VAL A 59 14.18 -21.66 -28.88
C VAL A 59 13.35 -21.63 -30.16
N ARG A 60 13.97 -21.34 -31.30
CA ARG A 60 13.34 -21.38 -32.62
C ARG A 60 12.80 -22.77 -32.97
N ARG A 61 13.58 -23.83 -32.70
CA ARG A 61 13.17 -25.21 -32.97
C ARG A 61 11.97 -25.59 -32.09
N GLN A 62 11.99 -25.20 -30.81
CA GLN A 62 10.90 -25.47 -29.89
C GLN A 62 9.61 -24.75 -30.32
N ILE A 63 9.72 -23.48 -30.75
CA ILE A 63 8.58 -22.71 -31.27
C ILE A 63 8.01 -23.36 -32.55
N GLU A 64 8.86 -23.78 -33.48
CA GLU A 64 8.42 -24.49 -34.70
C GLU A 64 7.72 -25.83 -34.37
N GLN A 65 8.08 -26.50 -33.27
CA GLN A 65 7.40 -27.72 -32.82
C GLN A 65 6.05 -27.45 -32.15
N ILE A 66 5.91 -26.33 -31.42
CA ILE A 66 4.67 -26.00 -30.69
C ILE A 66 3.61 -25.37 -31.61
N ILE A 67 4.01 -24.44 -32.48
CA ILE A 67 3.07 -23.65 -33.30
C ILE A 67 3.12 -24.03 -34.79
N GLY A 68 4.20 -24.65 -35.26
CA GLY A 68 4.42 -24.92 -36.68
C GLY A 68 4.95 -23.69 -37.45
N ARG A 69 4.96 -23.79 -38.78
CA ARG A 69 5.15 -22.63 -39.68
C ARG A 69 3.80 -22.28 -40.31
N GLY A 70 3.52 -20.99 -40.43
CA GLY A 70 2.32 -20.51 -41.13
C GLY A 70 2.35 -20.81 -42.62
N SER A 71 1.21 -20.65 -43.30
CA SER A 71 1.03 -20.95 -44.73
C SER A 71 0.86 -19.71 -45.61
N SER A 72 0.89 -18.51 -45.02
CA SER A 72 0.61 -17.24 -45.68
C SER A 72 1.83 -16.34 -45.74
N THR A 73 1.98 -15.57 -46.83
CA THR A 73 3.01 -14.53 -46.93
C THR A 73 2.63 -13.35 -46.02
N PRO A 74 3.41 -13.04 -44.98
CA PRO A 74 3.04 -12.00 -44.01
C PRO A 74 3.00 -10.61 -44.64
N ALA A 75 2.07 -9.76 -44.19
CA ALA A 75 1.97 -8.36 -44.61
C ALA A 75 3.22 -7.55 -44.19
N ARG A 76 3.41 -6.36 -44.80
CA ARG A 76 4.56 -5.47 -44.51
C ARG A 76 4.61 -5.09 -43.01
N ASP A 77 3.45 -4.84 -42.42
CA ASP A 77 3.27 -4.53 -41.01
C ASP A 77 2.57 -5.70 -40.30
N ILE A 78 3.29 -6.38 -39.40
CA ILE A 78 2.77 -7.50 -38.61
C ILE A 78 2.32 -6.96 -37.24
N PRO A 79 1.01 -7.03 -36.90
CA PRO A 79 0.51 -6.52 -35.63
C PRO A 79 0.86 -7.44 -34.44
N PHE A 80 0.96 -6.85 -33.24
CA PHE A 80 1.12 -7.59 -31.99
C PHE A 80 -0.22 -8.18 -31.53
N THR A 81 -0.19 -9.40 -31.00
CA THR A 81 -1.36 -10.02 -30.34
C THR A 81 -1.74 -9.25 -29.06
N PRO A 82 -2.99 -9.31 -28.56
CA PRO A 82 -3.38 -8.67 -27.30
C PRO A 82 -2.46 -9.07 -26.13
N ARG A 83 -2.03 -10.33 -26.10
CA ARG A 83 -1.13 -10.85 -25.06
C ARG A 83 0.29 -10.30 -25.19
N ALA A 84 0.81 -10.19 -26.42
CA ALA A 84 2.10 -9.53 -26.65
C ALA A 84 2.05 -8.05 -26.24
N LYS A 85 0.94 -7.34 -26.48
CA LYS A 85 0.76 -5.95 -26.01
C LYS A 85 0.77 -5.87 -24.48
N ARG A 86 0.06 -6.77 -23.80
CA ARG A 86 0.06 -6.88 -22.33
C ARG A 86 1.47 -7.11 -21.77
N VAL A 87 2.26 -8.00 -22.39
CA VAL A 87 3.66 -8.23 -22.01
C VAL A 87 4.49 -6.95 -22.13
N LEU A 88 4.28 -6.16 -23.18
CA LEU A 88 4.99 -4.88 -23.36
C LEU A 88 4.56 -3.83 -22.34
N GLU A 89 3.27 -3.81 -21.94
CA GLU A 89 2.76 -2.98 -20.85
C GLU A 89 3.37 -3.39 -19.50
N LEU A 90 3.44 -4.70 -19.22
CA LEU A 90 4.13 -5.23 -18.04
C LEU A 90 5.63 -4.87 -18.06
N GLY A 91 6.27 -4.86 -19.23
CA GLY A 91 7.64 -4.38 -19.36
C GLY A 91 7.80 -2.88 -19.03
N VAL A 92 6.79 -2.05 -19.34
CA VAL A 92 6.76 -0.64 -18.91
C VAL A 92 6.63 -0.53 -17.39
N GLU A 93 5.82 -1.39 -16.76
CA GLU A 93 5.70 -1.45 -15.30
C GLU A 93 7.00 -1.91 -14.64
N GLU A 94 7.66 -2.95 -15.16
CA GLU A 94 8.95 -3.44 -14.63
C GLU A 94 10.04 -2.37 -14.74
N ALA A 95 10.10 -1.62 -15.84
CA ALA A 95 11.00 -0.48 -15.96
C ALA A 95 10.76 0.57 -14.87
N ARG A 96 9.48 0.85 -14.56
CA ARG A 96 9.10 1.78 -13.50
C ARG A 96 9.45 1.26 -12.11
N LEU A 97 9.22 -0.02 -11.83
CA LEU A 97 9.56 -0.68 -10.56
C LEU A 97 11.08 -0.67 -10.31
N HIS A 98 11.88 -0.73 -11.37
CA HIS A 98 13.33 -0.66 -11.30
C HIS A 98 13.90 0.76 -11.48
N GLY A 99 13.05 1.79 -11.45
CA GLY A 99 13.47 3.20 -11.53
C GLY A 99 14.07 3.63 -12.86
N GLN A 100 13.81 2.91 -13.96
CA GLN A 100 14.31 3.22 -15.30
C GLN A 100 13.23 3.90 -16.15
N GLU A 101 13.56 5.06 -16.74
CA GLU A 101 12.63 5.83 -17.59
C GLU A 101 12.37 5.18 -18.96
N ALA A 102 13.31 4.36 -19.44
CA ALA A 102 13.24 3.70 -20.74
C ALA A 102 13.15 2.18 -20.58
N VAL A 103 12.19 1.56 -21.27
CA VAL A 103 12.03 0.10 -21.35
C VAL A 103 13.18 -0.48 -22.17
N THR A 104 13.86 -1.45 -21.62
CA THR A 104 14.99 -2.18 -22.25
C THR A 104 14.58 -3.63 -22.57
N PRO A 105 15.36 -4.41 -23.34
CA PRO A 105 15.08 -5.82 -23.61
C PRO A 105 14.91 -6.67 -22.35
N GLU A 106 15.62 -6.34 -21.27
CA GLU A 106 15.50 -6.97 -19.95
C GLU A 106 14.10 -6.77 -19.37
N HIS A 107 13.55 -5.57 -19.48
CA HIS A 107 12.19 -5.29 -19.02
C HIS A 107 11.12 -5.99 -19.87
N ILE A 108 11.34 -6.13 -21.18
CA ILE A 108 10.47 -6.94 -22.03
C ILE A 108 10.50 -8.41 -21.58
N LEU A 109 11.69 -8.93 -21.24
CA LEU A 109 11.85 -10.28 -20.71
C LEU A 109 11.19 -10.44 -19.33
N LEU A 110 11.31 -9.46 -18.42
CA LEU A 110 10.59 -9.48 -17.15
C LEU A 110 9.07 -9.44 -17.35
N GLY A 111 8.59 -8.66 -18.33
CA GLY A 111 7.18 -8.65 -18.73
C GLY A 111 6.69 -10.03 -19.21
N LEU A 112 7.52 -10.75 -19.99
CA LEU A 112 7.22 -12.13 -20.42
C LEU A 112 7.14 -13.07 -19.21
N LEU A 113 8.11 -12.96 -18.30
CA LEU A 113 8.18 -13.80 -17.10
C LEU A 113 7.04 -13.52 -16.11
N ARG A 114 6.56 -12.27 -16.05
CA ARG A 114 5.45 -11.85 -15.18
C ARG A 114 4.07 -12.16 -15.76
N ASP A 115 3.86 -12.05 -17.08
CA ASP A 115 2.58 -12.47 -17.71
C ASP A 115 2.36 -13.98 -17.50
N GLY A 116 3.46 -14.74 -17.60
CA GLY A 116 3.54 -16.10 -17.08
C GLY A 116 2.69 -17.15 -17.74
N GLU A 117 2.24 -16.86 -18.95
CA GLU A 117 1.34 -17.68 -19.74
C GLU A 117 1.61 -17.42 -21.23
N GLY A 118 1.08 -18.26 -22.11
CA GLY A 118 1.31 -18.16 -23.56
C GLY A 118 2.54 -18.95 -24.03
N VAL A 119 2.90 -18.79 -25.30
CA VAL A 119 3.84 -19.72 -25.94
C VAL A 119 5.28 -19.52 -25.50
N ALA A 120 5.72 -18.28 -25.23
CA ALA A 120 7.03 -18.04 -24.62
C ALA A 120 7.20 -18.81 -23.30
N THR A 121 6.19 -18.77 -22.43
CA THR A 121 6.21 -19.49 -21.15
C THR A 121 6.32 -20.99 -21.37
N LYS A 122 5.50 -21.54 -22.26
CA LYS A 122 5.53 -22.98 -22.58
C LYS A 122 6.90 -23.41 -23.14
N VAL A 123 7.53 -22.57 -23.98
CA VAL A 123 8.87 -22.83 -24.51
C VAL A 123 9.93 -22.84 -23.41
N LEU A 124 9.84 -21.92 -22.44
CA LEU A 124 10.76 -21.90 -21.30
C LEU A 124 10.57 -23.15 -20.41
N GLU A 125 9.32 -23.55 -20.15
CA GLU A 125 8.99 -24.74 -19.35
C GLU A 125 9.44 -26.04 -20.02
N ASP A 126 9.19 -26.21 -21.32
CA ASP A 126 9.62 -27.40 -22.08
C ASP A 126 11.15 -27.54 -22.14
N LEU A 127 11.86 -26.42 -22.04
CA LEU A 127 13.33 -26.38 -21.99
C LEU A 127 13.90 -26.46 -20.56
N GLY A 128 13.03 -26.67 -19.55
CA GLY A 128 13.42 -26.88 -18.16
C GLY A 128 13.90 -25.63 -17.43
N ILE A 129 13.46 -24.45 -17.87
CA ILE A 129 13.89 -23.16 -17.32
C ILE A 129 12.97 -22.76 -16.18
N ASP A 130 13.55 -22.59 -15.00
CA ASP A 130 12.86 -22.01 -13.85
C ASP A 130 12.70 -20.49 -14.06
N ARG A 131 11.44 -20.05 -14.12
CA ARG A 131 11.07 -18.66 -14.41
C ARG A 131 11.39 -17.71 -13.27
N ASP A 132 11.30 -18.16 -12.03
CA ASP A 132 11.61 -17.34 -10.85
C ASP A 132 13.13 -17.14 -10.72
N GLN A 133 13.91 -18.18 -11.02
CA GLN A 133 15.36 -18.07 -11.12
C GLN A 133 15.78 -17.15 -12.28
N LEU A 134 15.20 -17.33 -13.47
CA LEU A 134 15.49 -16.48 -14.61
C LEU A 134 15.10 -15.02 -14.36
N ARG A 135 13.96 -14.77 -13.69
CA ARG A 135 13.56 -13.41 -13.26
C ARG A 135 14.61 -12.81 -12.34
N THR A 136 15.07 -13.56 -11.35
CA THR A 136 16.09 -13.09 -10.38
C THR A 136 17.38 -12.67 -11.07
N LEU A 137 17.84 -13.44 -12.07
CA LEU A 137 19.04 -13.12 -12.86
C LEU A 137 18.86 -11.83 -13.68
N VAL A 138 17.69 -11.65 -14.30
CA VAL A 138 17.40 -10.47 -15.13
C VAL A 138 17.29 -9.21 -14.27
N VAL A 139 16.63 -9.30 -13.10
CA VAL A 139 16.55 -8.19 -12.13
C VAL A 139 17.94 -7.81 -11.61
N ALA A 140 18.78 -8.79 -11.30
CA ALA A 140 20.16 -8.54 -10.86
C ALA A 140 20.96 -7.77 -11.92
N SER A 141 20.83 -8.13 -13.21
CA SER A 141 21.52 -7.45 -14.30
C SER A 141 21.04 -6.01 -14.54
N LEU A 142 19.77 -5.70 -14.25
CA LEU A 142 19.25 -4.34 -14.34
C LEU A 142 19.83 -3.43 -13.25
N GLY A 143 20.12 -3.99 -12.06
CA GLY A 143 20.81 -3.29 -10.97
C GLY A 143 22.25 -2.89 -11.33
N ASP A 144 22.96 -3.71 -12.09
CA ASP A 144 24.32 -3.41 -12.54
C ASP A 144 24.36 -2.36 -13.68
N ALA A 145 23.39 -2.39 -14.60
CA ALA A 145 23.31 -1.42 -15.70
C ALA A 145 23.02 0.02 -15.20
N ALA A 146 22.22 0.17 -14.14
CA ALA A 146 21.95 1.46 -13.51
C ALA A 146 23.20 2.09 -12.87
N ARG A 147 24.15 1.26 -12.40
CA ARG A 147 25.44 1.72 -11.85
C ARG A 147 26.41 2.20 -12.92
N VAL A 148 26.38 1.61 -14.12
CA VAL A 148 27.23 2.02 -15.25
C VAL A 148 26.76 3.35 -15.86
N ALA A 149 25.44 3.57 -15.98
CA ALA A 149 24.87 4.80 -16.53
C ALA A 149 25.11 6.05 -15.64
N ALA A 150 25.27 5.87 -14.33
CA ALA A 150 25.63 6.94 -13.40
C ALA A 150 27.10 7.40 -13.53
N SER A 151 27.94 6.65 -14.27
CA SER A 151 29.35 6.95 -14.50
C SER A 151 29.61 7.51 -15.90
N GLY A 152 28.93 8.60 -16.27
CA GLY A 152 29.15 9.31 -17.52
C GLY A 152 30.50 10.03 -17.60
N ARG A 153 31.60 9.33 -17.87
CA ARG A 153 32.82 9.91 -18.45
C ARG A 153 33.47 8.97 -19.45
N SER A 154 33.35 9.33 -20.73
CA SER A 154 34.21 8.86 -21.82
C SER A 154 35.63 9.45 -21.64
N GLY A 155 36.57 8.59 -21.27
CA GLY A 155 38.01 8.84 -21.16
C GLY A 155 38.75 7.49 -21.29
N PRO A 156 40.00 7.47 -21.78
CA PRO A 156 40.57 6.33 -22.47
C PRO A 156 40.70 5.10 -21.58
N VAL A 157 40.48 3.93 -22.18
CA VAL A 157 40.67 2.58 -21.62
C VAL A 157 41.92 2.54 -20.73
N PRO A 158 41.81 2.28 -19.41
CA PRO A 158 42.99 2.05 -18.60
C PRO A 158 43.54 0.65 -18.94
N SER A 159 44.83 0.66 -19.26
CA SER A 159 45.70 -0.49 -19.35
C SER A 159 45.56 -1.42 -18.15
N GLN A 160 45.63 -2.73 -18.41
CA GLN A 160 45.82 -3.78 -17.41
C GLN A 160 46.91 -3.41 -16.39
N GLY A 161 46.54 -3.25 -15.12
CA GLY A 161 47.48 -3.00 -14.02
C GLY A 161 46.81 -3.00 -12.63
N LYS A 162 47.15 -4.01 -11.83
CA LYS A 162 46.81 -4.27 -10.40
C LYS A 162 45.33 -4.58 -10.10
N GLN A 163 45.05 -5.82 -9.70
CA GLN A 163 43.84 -6.15 -8.95
C GLN A 163 43.86 -5.32 -7.65
N GLY A 164 42.84 -4.48 -7.44
CA GLY A 164 42.68 -3.69 -6.21
C GLY A 164 42.50 -4.56 -4.96
N SER A 165 42.60 -3.93 -3.79
CA SER A 165 42.51 -4.63 -2.50
C SER A 165 41.11 -5.22 -2.24
N ALA A 166 40.96 -6.16 -1.30
CA ALA A 166 39.65 -6.74 -1.01
C ALA A 166 38.72 -5.69 -0.39
N LEU A 167 39.27 -4.77 0.42
CA LEU A 167 38.52 -3.63 0.96
C LEU A 167 38.01 -2.67 -0.12
N GLU A 168 38.79 -2.41 -1.17
CA GLU A 168 38.35 -1.57 -2.30
C GLU A 168 37.23 -2.21 -3.12
N ARG A 169 37.19 -3.55 -3.17
CA ARG A 169 36.21 -4.29 -3.98
C ARG A 169 34.90 -4.55 -3.25
N PHE A 170 34.96 -4.79 -1.94
CA PHE A 170 33.83 -5.24 -1.13
C PHE A 170 33.43 -4.25 -0.04
N GLY A 171 34.11 -3.11 0.04
CA GLY A 171 33.84 -2.05 0.99
C GLY A 171 33.82 -0.68 0.35
N ARG A 172 33.32 0.29 1.11
CA ARG A 172 33.21 1.70 0.75
C ARG A 172 33.93 2.53 1.81
N ASP A 173 35.04 3.19 1.44
CA ASP A 173 35.84 4.01 2.38
C ASP A 173 35.11 5.33 2.69
N LEU A 174 34.53 5.42 3.88
CA LEU A 174 33.82 6.60 4.36
C LEU A 174 34.78 7.76 4.63
N THR A 175 36.01 7.48 5.06
CA THR A 175 37.02 8.51 5.31
C THR A 175 37.49 9.15 4.00
N GLU A 176 37.62 8.39 2.92
CA GLU A 176 37.91 8.92 1.59
C GLU A 176 36.76 9.78 1.06
N LEU A 177 35.52 9.33 1.24
CA LEU A 177 34.33 10.10 0.85
C LEU A 177 34.19 11.41 1.63
N ALA A 178 34.52 11.39 2.93
CA ALA A 178 34.63 12.60 3.75
C ALA A 178 35.65 13.58 3.17
N ARG A 179 36.88 13.13 2.88
CA ARG A 179 37.92 13.97 2.26
C ARG A 179 37.51 14.54 0.90
N ALA A 180 36.71 13.77 0.14
CA ALA A 180 36.19 14.18 -1.15
C ALA A 180 34.97 15.13 -1.05
N GLY A 181 34.51 15.46 0.17
CA GLY A 181 33.32 16.30 0.39
C GLY A 181 32.00 15.65 -0.03
N LYS A 182 31.97 14.31 -0.12
CA LYS A 182 30.80 13.54 -0.60
C LYS A 182 29.88 13.04 0.51
N ILE A 183 30.29 13.17 1.77
CA ILE A 183 29.47 12.80 2.95
C ILE A 183 28.59 13.98 3.36
N ASP A 184 27.33 13.71 3.68
CA ASP A 184 26.37 14.71 4.18
C ASP A 184 26.78 15.25 5.56
N PRO A 185 26.46 16.52 5.86
CA PRO A 185 26.69 17.06 7.20
C PRO A 185 25.87 16.29 8.24
N VAL A 186 26.50 15.91 9.35
CA VAL A 186 25.85 15.17 10.42
C VAL A 186 25.34 16.13 11.49
N ILE A 187 24.03 16.22 11.62
CA ILE A 187 23.34 17.22 12.45
C ILE A 187 22.63 16.51 13.61
N GLY A 188 22.69 17.11 14.80
CA GLY A 188 21.96 16.60 15.98
C GLY A 188 22.49 15.31 16.61
N ARG A 189 23.67 14.80 16.20
CA ARG A 189 24.24 13.52 16.70
C ARG A 189 25.53 13.67 17.51
N ALA A 190 25.73 14.83 18.14
CA ALA A 190 26.98 15.13 18.85
C ALA A 190 27.22 14.20 20.06
N ALA A 191 26.16 13.88 20.82
CA ALA A 191 26.27 13.02 22.00
C ALA A 191 26.61 11.57 21.63
N GLU A 192 25.98 11.04 20.58
CA GLU A 192 26.23 9.70 20.07
C GLU A 192 27.64 9.60 19.47
N LEU A 193 28.07 10.60 18.68
CA LEU A 193 29.43 10.66 18.13
C LEU A 193 30.49 10.69 19.23
N GLU A 194 30.30 11.54 20.24
CA GLU A 194 31.22 11.62 21.38
C GLU A 194 31.27 10.30 22.13
N ARG A 195 30.12 9.63 22.30
CA ARG A 195 30.06 8.31 22.91
C ARG A 195 30.80 7.25 22.08
N VAL A 196 30.68 7.28 20.75
CA VAL A 196 31.39 6.39 19.83
C VAL A 196 32.90 6.60 19.95
N VAL A 197 33.38 7.85 19.91
CA VAL A 197 34.80 8.20 20.09
C VAL A 197 35.34 7.68 21.42
N GLN A 198 34.60 7.89 22.51
CA GLN A 198 34.98 7.39 23.84
C GLN A 198 35.10 5.87 23.88
N ILE A 199 34.19 5.14 23.22
CA ILE A 199 34.21 3.68 23.18
C ILE A 199 35.42 3.19 22.39
N LEU A 200 35.70 3.78 21.22
CA LEU A 200 36.82 3.39 20.37
C LEU A 200 38.17 3.56 21.06
N GLY A 201 38.29 4.51 21.98
CA GLY A 201 39.50 4.73 22.79
C GLY A 201 39.67 3.80 24.00
N ARG A 202 38.71 2.90 24.28
CA ARG A 202 38.84 1.96 25.41
C ARG A 202 39.84 0.85 25.10
N ARG A 203 40.48 0.34 26.15
CA ARG A 203 41.34 -0.86 26.05
C ARG A 203 40.55 -2.16 25.88
N THR A 204 39.34 -2.21 26.43
CA THR A 204 38.41 -3.36 26.35
C THR A 204 37.00 -2.84 26.08
N LYS A 205 36.15 -3.67 25.45
CA LYS A 205 34.83 -3.25 24.96
C LYS A 205 34.90 -2.01 24.07
N ASN A 206 35.78 -2.05 23.08
CA ASN A 206 36.15 -0.94 22.21
C ASN A 206 35.48 -0.98 20.83
N ASN A 207 34.47 -1.83 20.66
CA ASN A 207 33.62 -1.86 19.47
C ASN A 207 32.24 -1.27 19.83
N PRO A 208 31.89 -0.08 19.34
CA PRO A 208 30.55 0.46 19.54
C PRO A 208 29.51 -0.30 18.69
N VAL A 209 28.30 -0.47 19.24
CA VAL A 209 27.13 -0.94 18.49
C VAL A 209 26.04 0.11 18.57
N LEU A 210 25.68 0.69 17.43
CA LEU A 210 24.59 1.64 17.27
C LEU A 210 23.27 0.87 17.30
N ILE A 211 22.44 1.15 18.30
CA ILE A 211 21.15 0.47 18.53
C ILE A 211 20.03 1.47 18.31
N GLY A 212 19.20 1.23 17.30
CA GLY A 212 18.03 2.05 16.99
C GLY A 212 17.22 1.46 15.85
N GLU A 213 16.01 1.99 15.64
CA GLU A 213 15.11 1.58 14.57
C GLU A 213 15.69 1.91 13.18
N PRO A 214 15.25 1.25 12.09
CA PRO A 214 15.61 1.65 10.73
C PRO A 214 15.21 3.10 10.44
N GLY A 215 16.03 3.81 9.65
CA GLY A 215 15.76 5.21 9.27
C GLY A 215 16.20 6.28 10.27
N VAL A 216 16.54 5.95 11.53
CA VAL A 216 16.94 6.98 12.53
C VAL A 216 18.31 7.64 12.28
N GLY A 217 19.07 7.20 11.27
CA GLY A 217 20.39 7.77 10.94
C GLY A 217 21.59 7.09 11.64
N LYS A 218 21.56 5.75 11.80
CA LYS A 218 22.71 5.00 12.33
C LYS A 218 23.96 5.15 11.45
N THR A 219 23.80 5.03 10.14
CA THR A 219 24.91 5.21 9.17
C THR A 219 25.48 6.63 9.20
N ALA A 220 24.63 7.65 9.41
CA ALA A 220 25.08 9.03 9.57
C ALA A 220 26.05 9.21 10.75
N ILE A 221 25.96 8.42 11.81
CA ILE A 221 26.94 8.48 12.93
C ILE A 221 28.31 7.93 12.48
N ALA A 222 28.34 6.87 11.67
CA ALA A 222 29.59 6.34 11.14
C ALA A 222 30.25 7.33 10.16
N GLU A 223 29.45 7.95 9.31
CA GLU A 223 29.86 9.02 8.41
C GLU A 223 30.34 10.26 9.16
N GLY A 224 29.67 10.65 10.26
CA GLY A 224 30.05 11.76 11.11
C GLY A 224 31.38 11.53 11.82
N LEU A 225 31.66 10.28 12.21
CA LEU A 225 32.97 9.92 12.72
C LEU A 225 34.05 10.03 11.64
N ALA A 226 33.74 9.65 10.39
CA ALA A 226 34.67 9.81 9.27
C ALA A 226 35.01 11.30 9.03
N LEU A 227 34.01 12.19 9.08
CA LEU A 227 34.21 13.64 9.02
C LEU A 227 35.09 14.14 10.18
N ARG A 228 34.81 13.75 11.43
CA ARG A 228 35.64 14.15 12.59
C ARG A 228 37.09 13.69 12.46
N ILE A 229 37.33 12.49 11.92
CA ILE A 229 38.69 11.99 11.65
C ILE A 229 39.38 12.87 10.59
N THR A 230 38.70 13.20 9.49
CA THR A 230 39.29 14.04 8.43
C THR A 230 39.57 15.47 8.87
N ASP A 231 38.75 15.99 9.77
CA ASP A 231 38.89 17.34 10.34
C ASP A 231 39.87 17.39 11.52
N ALA A 232 40.50 16.26 11.86
CA ALA A 232 41.36 16.10 13.02
C ALA A 232 40.69 16.45 14.37
N ASP A 233 39.37 16.32 14.44
CA ASP A 233 38.54 16.48 15.65
C ASP A 233 38.30 15.13 16.35
N VAL A 234 39.38 14.38 16.56
CA VAL A 234 39.39 13.13 17.32
C VAL A 234 40.69 13.02 18.13
N PRO A 235 40.74 12.21 19.21
CA PRO A 235 41.98 11.94 19.92
C PRO A 235 43.09 11.38 19.02
N GLU A 236 44.36 11.61 19.37
CA GLU A 236 45.53 11.26 18.54
C GLU A 236 45.54 9.82 18.01
N HIS A 237 45.10 8.85 18.82
CA HIS A 237 45.07 7.44 18.44
C HIS A 237 44.03 7.08 17.36
N LEU A 238 43.13 8.02 17.02
CA LEU A 238 42.12 7.86 15.96
C LEU A 238 42.45 8.67 14.68
N LEU A 239 43.43 9.58 14.72
CA LEU A 239 43.73 10.47 13.59
C LEU A 239 44.15 9.71 12.32
N GLU A 240 44.89 8.61 12.48
CA GLU A 240 45.35 7.78 11.36
C GLU A 240 44.33 6.70 10.95
N LYS A 241 43.18 6.61 11.64
CA LYS A 241 42.20 5.58 11.36
C LYS A 241 41.43 5.87 10.08
N ARG A 242 41.01 4.82 9.40
CA ARG A 242 40.10 4.84 8.26
C ARG A 242 38.86 4.05 8.58
N ILE A 243 37.70 4.52 8.13
CA ILE A 243 36.42 3.83 8.30
C ILE A 243 36.00 3.27 6.96
N VAL A 244 35.87 1.95 6.87
CA VAL A 244 35.41 1.26 5.66
C VAL A 244 34.09 0.56 5.97
N SER A 245 33.03 0.96 5.26
CA SER A 245 31.73 0.30 5.32
C SER A 245 31.75 -0.99 4.53
N LEU A 246 31.33 -2.10 5.14
CA LEU A 246 31.23 -3.39 4.47
C LEU A 246 29.93 -3.48 3.68
N GLU A 247 30.00 -3.79 2.39
CA GLU A 247 28.80 -3.94 1.55
C GLU A 247 28.47 -5.42 1.35
N LEU A 248 27.47 -5.91 2.10
CA LEU A 248 27.02 -7.31 2.01
C LEU A 248 26.58 -7.69 0.59
N ALA A 249 25.86 -6.79 -0.09
CA ALA A 249 25.45 -7.00 -1.46
C ALA A 249 26.64 -7.24 -2.41
N SER A 250 27.74 -6.50 -2.22
CA SER A 250 28.96 -6.61 -3.05
C SER A 250 29.73 -7.91 -2.76
N LEU A 251 29.67 -8.43 -1.52
CA LEU A 251 30.21 -9.75 -1.19
C LEU A 251 29.43 -10.89 -1.85
N LEU A 252 28.10 -10.75 -1.91
CA LEU A 252 27.16 -11.73 -2.50
C LEU A 252 27.09 -11.64 -4.03
N ALA A 253 27.40 -10.47 -4.60
CA ALA A 253 27.36 -10.23 -6.04
C ALA A 253 28.28 -11.22 -6.78
N GLY A 254 27.68 -12.05 -7.64
CA GLY A 254 28.40 -13.04 -8.43
C GLY A 254 28.98 -14.21 -7.65
N THR A 255 28.49 -14.53 -6.44
CA THR A 255 28.78 -15.82 -5.77
C THR A 255 27.64 -16.80 -6.00
N GLN A 256 27.90 -17.94 -6.63
CA GLN A 256 26.90 -19.02 -6.79
C GLN A 256 26.98 -20.06 -5.67
N LEU A 257 28.11 -20.08 -4.95
CA LEU A 257 28.43 -21.07 -3.92
C LEU A 257 28.74 -20.38 -2.60
N ARG A 258 28.16 -20.89 -1.51
CA ARG A 258 28.38 -20.42 -0.13
C ARG A 258 29.87 -20.28 0.23
N GLY A 259 30.73 -21.14 -0.28
CA GLY A 259 32.18 -21.12 -0.02
C GLY A 259 32.90 -19.88 -0.57
N GLU A 260 32.46 -19.34 -1.70
CA GLU A 260 33.09 -18.16 -2.33
C GLU A 260 32.84 -16.90 -1.52
N PHE A 261 31.62 -16.75 -0.98
CA PHE A 261 31.29 -15.67 -0.07
C PHE A 261 32.16 -15.72 1.20
N GLU A 262 32.27 -16.90 1.80
CA GLU A 262 33.12 -17.13 2.98
C GLU A 262 34.60 -16.80 2.69
N GLU A 263 35.10 -17.12 1.49
CA GLU A 263 36.47 -16.80 1.08
C GLU A 263 36.68 -15.29 0.90
N ARG A 264 35.76 -14.59 0.24
CA ARG A 264 35.81 -13.12 0.10
C ARG A 264 35.77 -12.43 1.47
N LEU A 265 34.93 -12.91 2.38
CA LEU A 265 34.87 -12.37 3.74
C LEU A 265 36.17 -12.62 4.52
N LYS A 266 36.77 -13.81 4.36
CA LYS A 266 38.11 -14.10 4.93
C LYS A 266 39.18 -13.16 4.38
N GLN A 267 39.15 -12.84 3.09
CA GLN A 267 40.09 -11.89 2.48
C GLN A 267 39.96 -10.50 3.12
N VAL A 268 38.72 -9.98 3.25
CA VAL A 268 38.46 -8.70 3.92
C VAL A 268 38.97 -8.70 5.36
N ILE A 269 38.64 -9.73 6.16
CA ILE A 269 39.06 -9.81 7.56
C ILE A 269 40.59 -9.91 7.68
N THR A 270 41.24 -10.64 6.78
CA THR A 270 42.71 -10.77 6.77
C THR A 270 43.37 -9.42 6.49
N GLU A 271 42.85 -8.67 5.52
CA GLU A 271 43.36 -7.33 5.18
C GLU A 271 43.21 -6.35 6.36
N VAL A 272 42.04 -6.31 7.00
CA VAL A 272 41.80 -5.44 8.17
C VAL A 272 42.64 -5.85 9.39
N ARG A 273 42.94 -7.15 9.54
CA ARG A 273 43.82 -7.63 10.61
C ARG A 273 45.27 -7.17 10.41
N GLU A 274 45.72 -7.09 9.16
CA GLU A 274 47.07 -6.66 8.80
C GLU A 274 47.20 -5.13 8.84
N ASP A 275 46.19 -4.40 8.38
CA ASP A 275 46.11 -2.94 8.48
C ASP A 275 45.34 -2.50 9.73
N LYS A 276 46.08 -2.32 10.83
CA LYS A 276 45.52 -1.84 12.11
C LYS A 276 44.91 -0.45 12.05
N ASN A 277 45.10 0.31 10.96
CA ASN A 277 44.50 1.62 10.81
C ASN A 277 43.07 1.55 10.26
N VAL A 278 42.61 0.40 9.79
CA VAL A 278 41.24 0.23 9.29
C VAL A 278 40.27 -0.14 10.42
N MET A 279 39.14 0.54 10.45
CA MET A 279 37.96 0.20 11.24
C MET A 279 36.83 -0.17 10.28
N LEU A 280 36.18 -1.31 10.54
CA LEU A 280 35.03 -1.73 9.73
C LEU A 280 33.73 -1.14 10.29
N PHE A 281 32.92 -0.53 9.43
CA PHE A 281 31.51 -0.29 9.72
C PHE A 281 30.69 -1.44 9.13
N ILE A 282 29.88 -2.08 9.97
CA ILE A 282 29.04 -3.22 9.59
C ILE A 282 27.60 -2.83 9.89
N ASP A 283 26.87 -2.46 8.84
CA ASP A 283 25.43 -2.29 8.93
C ASP A 283 24.75 -3.66 9.11
N GLU A 284 23.65 -3.67 9.84
CA GLU A 284 22.91 -4.89 10.20
C GLU A 284 23.83 -6.03 10.71
N ILE A 285 24.72 -5.72 11.66
CA ILE A 285 25.75 -6.66 12.15
C ILE A 285 25.19 -8.04 12.58
N HIS A 286 23.93 -8.09 13.03
CA HIS A 286 23.24 -9.32 13.41
C HIS A 286 23.12 -10.33 12.25
N THR A 287 23.06 -9.88 11.00
CA THR A 287 23.03 -10.75 9.81
C THR A 287 24.31 -11.58 9.66
N LEU A 288 25.43 -11.04 10.15
CA LEU A 288 26.75 -11.66 10.05
C LEU A 288 27.15 -12.46 11.30
N VAL A 289 26.54 -12.20 12.45
CA VAL A 289 26.85 -12.89 13.73
C VAL A 289 25.73 -13.80 14.23
N GLY A 290 24.52 -13.67 13.68
CA GLY A 290 23.35 -14.46 14.05
C GLY A 290 23.46 -15.90 13.58
N ALA A 291 23.50 -16.84 14.52
CA ALA A 291 23.49 -18.26 14.21
C ALA A 291 22.08 -18.74 13.83
N GLY A 292 21.88 -19.13 12.57
CA GLY A 292 21.02 -20.27 12.19
C GLY A 292 19.52 -20.23 12.52
N ALA A 293 18.85 -19.07 12.53
CA ALA A 293 17.45 -18.98 12.94
C ALA A 293 16.44 -18.58 11.84
N ALA A 294 16.84 -18.56 10.56
CA ALA A 294 15.90 -18.44 9.44
C ALA A 294 16.27 -19.48 8.37
N GLU A 295 15.27 -20.16 7.81
CA GLU A 295 15.43 -21.08 6.68
C GLU A 295 16.16 -20.36 5.53
N GLY A 296 17.47 -20.60 5.39
CA GLY A 296 18.34 -19.98 4.38
C GLY A 296 19.52 -19.14 4.90
N SER A 297 19.74 -19.00 6.22
CA SER A 297 20.80 -18.11 6.74
C SER A 297 22.23 -18.56 6.39
N MET A 298 22.96 -17.66 5.73
CA MET A 298 24.36 -17.76 5.30
C MET A 298 25.30 -17.74 6.52
N ASP A 299 26.26 -18.64 6.59
CA ASP A 299 27.01 -18.91 7.84
C ASP A 299 28.29 -18.07 7.98
N ALA A 300 28.16 -16.76 7.78
CA ALA A 300 29.23 -15.79 8.03
C ALA A 300 29.69 -15.77 9.50
N ALA A 301 28.79 -16.19 10.40
CA ALA A 301 29.00 -16.23 11.84
C ALA A 301 30.23 -17.07 12.23
N ASN A 302 30.49 -18.18 11.54
CA ASN A 302 31.65 -19.02 11.82
C ASN A 302 33.00 -18.34 11.54
N ILE A 303 33.02 -17.28 10.75
CA ILE A 303 34.23 -16.53 10.39
C ILE A 303 34.34 -15.27 11.22
N LEU A 304 33.26 -14.47 11.28
CA LEU A 304 33.28 -13.18 11.96
C LEU A 304 33.25 -13.29 13.47
N LYS A 305 32.44 -14.20 14.03
CA LYS A 305 32.28 -14.32 15.48
C LYS A 305 33.60 -14.65 16.19
N PRO A 306 34.43 -15.60 15.72
CA PRO A 306 35.74 -15.85 16.33
C PRO A 306 36.70 -14.66 16.21
N ALA A 307 36.74 -13.98 15.06
CA ALA A 307 37.62 -12.83 14.84
C ALA A 307 37.24 -11.63 15.75
N LEU A 308 35.94 -11.33 15.84
CA LEU A 308 35.39 -10.31 16.73
C LEU A 308 35.60 -10.64 18.21
N ALA A 309 35.33 -11.89 18.62
CA ALA A 309 35.55 -12.36 19.98
C ALA A 309 37.03 -12.29 20.41
N ARG A 310 37.95 -12.60 19.50
CA ARG A 310 39.39 -12.45 19.75
C ARG A 310 39.86 -10.99 19.71
N GLY A 311 39.07 -10.08 19.16
CA GLY A 311 39.43 -8.67 19.03
C GLY A 311 40.53 -8.46 17.99
N GLU A 312 40.50 -9.23 16.90
CA GLU A 312 41.51 -9.16 15.83
C GLU A 312 41.47 -7.84 15.06
N PHE A 313 40.31 -7.18 15.04
CA PHE A 313 40.11 -5.87 14.44
C PHE A 313 39.06 -5.07 15.22
N GLN A 314 39.03 -3.75 14.97
CA GLN A 314 38.06 -2.83 15.55
C GLN A 314 36.92 -2.58 14.56
N CYS A 315 35.69 -2.52 15.05
CA CYS A 315 34.51 -2.26 14.22
C CYS A 315 33.44 -1.44 14.92
N ILE A 316 32.57 -0.85 14.11
CA ILE A 316 31.35 -0.16 14.49
C ILE A 316 30.20 -0.96 13.90
N GLY A 317 29.34 -1.53 14.75
CA GLY A 317 28.16 -2.27 14.31
C GLY A 317 26.91 -1.40 14.36
N ALA A 318 25.93 -1.67 13.50
CA ALA A 318 24.58 -1.10 13.61
C ALA A 318 23.52 -2.21 13.61
N THR A 319 22.50 -2.08 14.45
CA THR A 319 21.41 -3.07 14.57
C THR A 319 20.18 -2.48 15.28
N THR A 320 19.07 -3.22 15.30
CA THR A 320 17.90 -2.92 16.14
C THR A 320 18.07 -3.47 17.55
N LEU A 321 17.25 -3.00 18.49
CA LEU A 321 17.30 -3.43 19.90
C LEU A 321 17.01 -4.93 20.06
N ASP A 322 16.04 -5.45 19.32
CA ASP A 322 15.63 -6.85 19.39
C ASP A 322 16.73 -7.77 18.89
N GLU A 323 17.34 -7.43 17.76
CA GLU A 323 18.44 -8.20 17.18
C GLU A 323 19.71 -8.13 18.05
N TYR A 324 20.00 -6.97 18.66
CA TYR A 324 21.09 -6.83 19.63
C TYR A 324 20.90 -7.78 20.83
N ARG A 325 19.70 -7.77 21.43
CA ARG A 325 19.37 -8.64 22.57
C ARG A 325 19.47 -10.11 22.21
N LYS A 326 19.01 -10.48 21.01
CA LYS A 326 18.96 -11.87 20.55
C LYS A 326 20.34 -12.42 20.20
N HIS A 327 21.18 -11.64 19.52
CA HIS A 327 22.41 -12.16 18.89
C HIS A 327 23.72 -11.65 19.49
N ILE A 328 23.74 -10.49 20.16
CA ILE A 328 24.97 -9.89 20.70
C ILE A 328 25.00 -9.96 22.23
N GLU A 329 23.95 -9.48 22.90
CA GLU A 329 23.90 -9.40 24.36
C GLU A 329 23.88 -10.78 25.03
N ARG A 330 23.17 -11.74 24.43
CA ARG A 330 23.13 -13.13 24.92
C ARG A 330 24.43 -13.91 24.68
N ASP A 331 25.31 -13.41 23.81
CA ASP A 331 26.55 -14.09 23.49
C ASP A 331 27.72 -13.59 24.35
N ALA A 332 28.17 -14.42 25.30
CA ALA A 332 29.22 -14.06 26.23
C ALA A 332 30.56 -13.70 25.58
N ALA A 333 30.84 -14.14 24.34
CA ALA A 333 32.07 -13.80 23.64
C ALA A 333 31.99 -12.40 23.01
N LEU A 334 30.85 -12.05 22.40
CA LEU A 334 30.61 -10.76 21.77
C LEU A 334 30.32 -9.65 22.80
N GLU A 335 29.57 -9.95 23.87
CA GLU A 335 29.23 -9.01 24.94
C GLU A 335 30.48 -8.41 25.64
N ARG A 336 31.60 -9.12 25.61
CA ARG A 336 32.91 -8.67 26.15
C ARG A 336 33.69 -7.75 25.20
N ARG A 337 33.20 -7.54 23.98
CA ARG A 337 33.84 -6.75 22.92
C ARG A 337 33.02 -5.55 22.50
N PHE A 338 31.70 -5.68 22.57
CA PHE A 338 30.79 -4.63 22.15
C PHE A 338 30.30 -3.77 23.32
N GLN A 339 30.03 -2.50 23.02
CA GLN A 339 29.40 -1.55 23.92
C GLN A 339 28.23 -0.87 23.19
N PRO A 340 27.00 -0.91 23.73
CA PRO A 340 25.84 -0.31 23.10
C PRO A 340 25.90 1.22 23.12
N VAL A 341 25.40 1.84 22.05
CA VAL A 341 25.12 3.27 21.89
C VAL A 341 23.69 3.38 21.37
N THR A 342 22.78 3.91 22.17
CA THR A 342 21.38 4.09 21.78
C THR A 342 21.25 5.27 20.83
N VAL A 343 20.57 5.07 19.71
CA VAL A 343 20.27 6.09 18.70
C VAL A 343 18.76 6.23 18.62
N GLY A 344 18.25 7.33 19.16
CA GLY A 344 16.82 7.64 19.14
C GLY A 344 16.38 8.31 17.85
N GLU A 345 15.08 8.22 17.56
CA GLU A 345 14.42 9.07 16.58
C GLU A 345 14.61 10.56 16.98
N PRO A 346 15.05 11.44 16.06
CA PRO A 346 15.18 12.86 16.34
C PRO A 346 13.80 13.50 16.52
N SER A 347 13.76 14.60 17.27
CA SER A 347 12.57 15.45 17.37
C SER A 347 12.21 16.08 16.01
N VAL A 348 10.99 16.60 15.91
CA VAL A 348 10.56 17.38 14.73
C VAL A 348 11.47 18.59 14.53
N GLU A 349 11.85 19.29 15.60
CA GLU A 349 12.76 20.43 15.52
C GLU A 349 14.15 20.03 15.02
N GLU A 350 14.74 18.95 15.57
CA GLU A 350 16.03 18.44 15.10
C GLU A 350 15.96 17.97 13.65
N THR A 351 14.84 17.37 13.24
CA THR A 351 14.63 16.95 11.85
C THR A 351 14.60 18.14 10.90
N VAL A 352 13.97 19.25 11.28
CA VAL A 352 13.99 20.48 10.47
C VAL A 352 15.43 20.99 10.29
N GLU A 353 16.26 20.94 11.32
CA GLU A 353 17.68 21.29 11.21
C GLU A 353 18.45 20.33 10.29
N ILE A 354 18.19 19.02 10.38
CA ILE A 354 18.74 18.02 9.46
C ILE A 354 18.38 18.36 8.02
N LEU A 355 17.09 18.61 7.74
CA LEU A 355 16.61 18.97 6.42
C LEU A 355 17.22 20.29 5.90
N ARG A 356 17.40 21.28 6.78
CA ARG A 356 18.07 22.55 6.43
C ARG A 356 19.50 22.35 5.99
N GLY A 357 20.23 21.43 6.62
CA GLY A 357 21.60 21.08 6.24
C GLY A 357 21.69 20.26 4.95
N LEU A 358 20.68 19.46 4.64
CA LEU A 358 20.61 18.67 3.40
C LEU A 358 20.05 19.47 2.20
N ARG A 359 19.32 20.56 2.46
CA ARG A 359 18.63 21.38 1.44
C ARG A 359 19.49 21.70 0.23
N GLU A 360 20.69 22.23 0.41
CA GLU A 360 21.54 22.66 -0.71
C GLU A 360 21.84 21.51 -1.68
N ARG A 361 22.03 20.29 -1.18
CA ARG A 361 22.30 19.11 -2.01
C ARG A 361 21.08 18.69 -2.82
N TYR A 362 19.89 18.67 -2.20
CA TYR A 362 18.64 18.37 -2.90
C TYR A 362 18.27 19.46 -3.91
N GLU A 363 18.47 20.73 -3.59
CA GLU A 363 18.27 21.86 -4.51
C GLU A 363 19.19 21.77 -5.73
N GLN A 364 20.47 21.44 -5.54
CA GLN A 364 21.42 21.27 -6.63
C GLN A 364 21.09 20.04 -7.48
N TYR A 365 20.74 18.92 -6.85
CA TYR A 365 20.40 17.67 -7.53
C TYR A 365 19.15 17.84 -8.41
N HIS A 366 18.07 18.35 -7.81
CA HIS A 366 16.80 18.55 -8.51
C HIS A 366 16.74 19.84 -9.32
N LYS A 367 17.69 20.77 -9.15
CA LYS A 367 17.73 22.09 -9.81
C LYS A 367 16.46 22.91 -9.54
N LEU A 368 16.12 23.05 -8.27
CA LEU A 368 14.95 23.79 -7.78
C LEU A 368 15.26 24.44 -6.43
N THR A 369 14.33 25.22 -5.90
CA THR A 369 14.42 25.84 -4.57
C THR A 369 13.45 25.18 -3.60
N ILE A 370 13.88 24.92 -2.37
CA ILE A 370 13.05 24.33 -1.31
C ILE A 370 12.85 25.39 -0.23
N THR A 371 11.60 25.75 0.03
CA THR A 371 11.26 26.78 1.02
C THR A 371 11.45 26.29 2.46
N ASP A 372 11.67 27.21 3.40
CA ASP A 372 11.74 26.84 4.83
C ASP A 372 10.43 26.25 5.35
N ASP A 373 9.29 26.69 4.81
CA ASP A 373 7.97 26.16 5.18
C ASP A 373 7.80 24.72 4.70
N ALA A 374 8.30 24.38 3.50
CA ALA A 374 8.32 22.99 3.02
C ALA A 374 9.11 22.06 3.96
N LEU A 375 10.26 22.49 4.48
CA LEU A 375 11.06 21.69 5.42
C LEU A 375 10.31 21.46 6.74
N LEU A 376 9.69 22.51 7.27
CA LEU A 376 8.89 22.44 8.50
C LEU A 376 7.68 21.52 8.33
N VAL A 377 6.97 21.67 7.23
CA VAL A 377 5.77 20.87 6.91
C VAL A 377 6.16 19.41 6.62
N ALA A 378 7.29 19.14 5.96
CA ALA A 378 7.77 17.79 5.73
C ALA A 378 8.04 17.04 7.05
N ALA A 379 8.72 17.69 8.00
CA ALA A 379 8.95 17.10 9.31
C ALA A 379 7.64 16.89 10.10
N GLN A 380 6.75 17.89 10.12
CA GLN A 380 5.49 17.81 10.88
C GLN A 380 4.48 16.80 10.30
N LEU A 381 4.30 16.80 8.98
CA LEU A 381 3.33 15.91 8.34
C LEU A 381 3.82 14.46 8.30
N SER A 382 5.11 14.23 8.06
CA SER A 382 5.65 12.87 8.12
C SER A 382 5.58 12.30 9.54
N ASP A 383 5.88 13.08 10.58
CA ASP A 383 5.69 12.66 11.97
C ASP A 383 4.24 12.27 12.25
N ARG A 384 3.31 13.12 11.81
CA ARG A 384 1.88 12.98 12.14
C ARG A 384 1.15 11.90 11.34
N TYR A 385 1.48 11.72 10.07
CA TYR A 385 0.68 10.92 9.13
C TYR A 385 1.41 9.67 8.62
N ILE A 386 2.74 9.63 8.67
CA ILE A 386 3.55 8.47 8.24
C ILE A 386 4.10 7.79 9.49
N THR A 387 3.32 6.88 10.08
CA THR A 387 3.59 6.29 11.41
C THR A 387 4.33 4.96 11.38
N ASP A 388 4.49 4.34 10.21
CA ASP A 388 5.20 3.07 10.01
C ASP A 388 6.71 3.25 9.79
N ARG A 389 7.17 4.50 9.69
CA ARG A 389 8.57 4.90 9.52
C ARG A 389 8.98 5.92 10.58
N PHE A 390 10.29 6.05 10.79
CA PHE A 390 10.88 6.94 11.78
C PHE A 390 11.55 8.16 11.11
N LEU A 391 11.59 9.29 11.82
CA LEU A 391 12.40 10.44 11.46
C LEU A 391 13.91 10.10 11.58
N PRO A 392 14.78 10.79 10.81
CA PRO A 392 14.47 11.81 9.80
C PRO A 392 14.13 11.24 8.42
N ASP A 393 14.33 9.93 8.21
CA ASP A 393 14.21 9.22 6.93
C ASP A 393 12.90 9.53 6.17
N LYS A 394 11.74 9.37 6.81
CA LYS A 394 10.45 9.70 6.19
C LYS A 394 10.29 11.16 5.76
N ALA A 395 10.96 12.10 6.42
CA ALA A 395 10.89 13.52 6.08
C ALA A 395 11.83 13.86 4.93
N ILE A 396 13.01 13.23 4.89
CA ILE A 396 13.98 13.35 3.80
C ILE A 396 13.36 12.83 2.49
N ASP A 397 12.72 11.66 2.55
CA ASP A 397 12.03 11.07 1.39
C ASP A 397 10.92 11.98 0.84
N LEU A 398 10.16 12.67 1.71
CA LEU A 398 9.15 13.63 1.25
C LEU A 398 9.76 14.80 0.48
N ILE A 399 10.91 15.32 0.94
CA ILE A 399 11.62 16.40 0.25
C ILE A 399 12.14 15.93 -1.11
N ASP A 400 12.69 14.73 -1.17
CA ASP A 400 13.21 14.14 -2.41
C ASP A 400 12.09 13.89 -3.43
N GLU A 401 10.99 13.29 -2.99
CA GLU A 401 9.81 13.04 -3.83
C GLU A 401 9.19 14.35 -4.33
N ALA A 402 9.09 15.37 -3.48
CA ALA A 402 8.60 16.69 -3.87
C ALA A 402 9.49 17.34 -4.94
N GLY A 403 10.80 17.17 -4.81
CA GLY A 403 11.73 17.66 -5.82
C GLY A 403 11.56 16.95 -7.17
N SER A 404 11.42 15.63 -7.15
CA SER A 404 11.15 14.80 -8.33
C SER A 404 9.81 15.16 -8.98
N MET A 405 8.75 15.35 -8.18
CA MET A 405 7.41 15.70 -8.65
C MET A 405 7.41 17.05 -9.40
N ILE A 406 8.02 18.09 -8.83
CA ILE A 406 8.14 19.39 -9.50
C ILE A 406 8.92 19.27 -10.80
N ARG A 407 9.97 18.44 -10.84
CA ARG A 407 10.75 18.18 -12.05
C ARG A 407 9.93 17.56 -13.17
N VAL A 408 9.06 16.61 -12.84
CA VAL A 408 8.12 16.01 -13.81
C VAL A 408 7.08 17.04 -14.27
N ARG A 409 6.57 17.88 -13.37
CA ARG A 409 5.60 18.94 -13.73
C ARG A 409 6.22 19.99 -14.66
N LEU A 410 7.47 20.38 -14.42
CA LEU A 410 8.22 21.31 -15.27
C LEU A 410 8.46 20.72 -16.66
N SER A 411 8.87 19.45 -16.76
CA SER A 411 9.12 18.79 -18.06
C SER A 411 7.85 18.67 -18.90
N ARG A 412 6.69 18.50 -18.25
CA ARG A 412 5.36 18.48 -18.89
C ARG A 412 4.74 19.85 -19.10
N LYS A 413 5.43 20.94 -18.74
CA LYS A 413 4.91 22.33 -18.79
C LYS A 413 3.61 22.52 -18.00
N GLN A 414 3.42 21.75 -16.93
CA GLN A 414 2.27 21.88 -16.02
C GLN A 414 2.50 22.97 -14.96
N THR A 415 3.76 23.29 -14.66
CA THR A 415 4.17 24.42 -13.83
C THR A 415 5.34 25.15 -14.50
N THR A 416 5.53 26.42 -14.15
CA THR A 416 6.71 27.23 -14.54
C THR A 416 7.71 27.38 -13.41
N ASP A 417 7.29 27.09 -12.18
CA ASP A 417 8.04 27.44 -10.98
C ASP A 417 8.78 26.21 -10.47
N ALA A 418 10.10 26.31 -10.40
CA ALA A 418 10.97 25.28 -9.85
C ALA A 418 11.13 25.46 -8.33
N VAL A 419 10.00 25.42 -7.62
CA VAL A 419 9.94 25.64 -6.17
C VAL A 419 9.13 24.54 -5.51
N VAL A 420 9.64 24.00 -4.41
CA VAL A 420 8.92 23.12 -3.49
C VAL A 420 8.44 23.93 -2.29
N ASP A 421 7.12 24.03 -2.13
CA ASP A 421 6.47 24.71 -1.01
C ASP A 421 5.69 23.69 -0.15
N SER A 422 5.07 24.18 0.93
CA SER A 422 4.25 23.35 1.84
C SER A 422 3.15 22.56 1.13
N LYS A 423 2.64 23.07 0.00
CA LYS A 423 1.53 22.48 -0.75
C LYS A 423 1.92 21.17 -1.40
N GLU A 424 3.08 21.13 -2.05
CA GLU A 424 3.61 19.93 -2.70
C GLU A 424 3.87 18.83 -1.67
N ILE A 425 4.38 19.19 -0.50
CA ILE A 425 4.60 18.25 0.60
C ILE A 425 3.26 17.68 1.08
N ALA A 426 2.26 18.52 1.31
CA ALA A 426 0.93 18.08 1.73
C ALA A 426 0.26 17.17 0.69
N GLU A 427 0.42 17.49 -0.59
CA GLU A 427 -0.07 16.68 -1.71
C GLU A 427 0.54 15.27 -1.66
N ILE A 428 1.86 15.16 -1.56
CA ILE A 428 2.55 13.86 -1.51
C ILE A 428 2.15 13.05 -0.28
N VAL A 429 2.06 13.69 0.91
CA VAL A 429 1.60 12.99 2.11
C VAL A 429 0.18 12.50 1.93
N SER A 430 -0.68 13.28 1.27
CA SER A 430 -2.05 12.85 0.95
C SER A 430 -2.07 11.67 0.00
N ASP A 431 -1.20 11.64 -1.01
CA ASP A 431 -1.10 10.53 -1.95
C ASP A 431 -0.55 9.25 -1.29
N TRP A 432 0.46 9.38 -0.41
CA TRP A 432 1.06 8.24 0.28
C TRP A 432 0.16 7.64 1.35
N THR A 433 -0.53 8.49 2.10
CA THR A 433 -1.30 8.07 3.29
C THR A 433 -2.80 7.94 3.02
N GLY A 434 -3.29 8.51 1.91
CA GLY A 434 -4.71 8.70 1.65
C GLY A 434 -5.36 9.77 2.55
N VAL A 435 -4.59 10.44 3.41
CA VAL A 435 -5.09 11.43 4.37
C VAL A 435 -5.01 12.83 3.77
N PRO A 436 -6.14 13.57 3.64
CA PRO A 436 -6.08 14.98 3.24
C PRO A 436 -5.33 15.80 4.31
N THR A 437 -4.11 16.23 4.01
CA THR A 437 -3.23 16.95 4.96
C THR A 437 -3.23 18.48 4.77
N GLY A 438 -3.89 18.98 3.73
CA GLY A 438 -4.01 20.40 3.41
C GLY A 438 -5.17 21.12 4.11
N ARG A 439 -5.26 22.46 3.90
CA ARG A 439 -6.54 23.16 4.10
C ARG A 439 -7.58 22.53 3.17
N LEU A 440 -8.83 22.41 3.65
CA LEU A 440 -9.96 22.00 2.84
C LEU A 440 -9.85 22.67 1.46
N THR A 441 -9.65 21.87 0.43
CA THR A 441 -9.60 22.41 -0.93
C THR A 441 -10.98 23.01 -1.26
N GLY A 442 -11.06 23.87 -2.27
CA GLY A 442 -12.37 24.38 -2.74
C GLY A 442 -13.32 23.22 -3.07
N ALA A 443 -12.80 22.21 -3.77
CA ALA A 443 -13.54 21.00 -4.12
C ALA A 443 -13.96 20.15 -2.91
N GLU A 444 -13.09 19.97 -1.90
CA GLU A 444 -13.45 19.25 -0.67
C GLU A 444 -14.50 20.02 0.16
N SER A 445 -14.38 21.34 0.23
CA SER A 445 -15.36 22.20 0.91
C SER A 445 -16.73 22.10 0.25
N GLU A 446 -16.80 22.20 -1.08
CA GLU A 446 -18.02 22.05 -1.86
C GLU A 446 -18.63 20.65 -1.69
N SER A 447 -17.79 19.61 -1.78
CA SER A 447 -18.18 18.21 -1.53
C SER A 447 -18.81 18.03 -0.15
N LEU A 448 -18.23 18.63 0.90
CA LEU A 448 -18.75 18.56 2.27
C LEU A 448 -20.04 19.38 2.45
N LEU A 449 -20.18 20.52 1.77
CA LEU A 449 -21.40 21.32 1.76
C LEU A 449 -22.58 20.53 1.17
N HIS A 450 -22.33 19.77 0.12
CA HIS A 450 -23.32 18.93 -0.56
C HIS A 450 -23.36 17.47 -0.07
N LEU A 451 -22.69 17.16 1.04
CA LEU A 451 -22.58 15.80 1.58
C LEU A 451 -23.95 15.13 1.81
N GLU A 452 -24.95 15.86 2.31
CA GLU A 452 -26.30 15.33 2.52
C GLU A 452 -26.96 14.91 1.21
N ALA A 453 -26.91 15.78 0.19
CA ALA A 453 -27.48 15.50 -1.12
C ALA A 453 -26.79 14.29 -1.78
N ARG A 454 -25.45 14.21 -1.70
CA ARG A 454 -24.67 13.08 -2.22
C ARG A 454 -25.01 11.77 -1.52
N LEU A 455 -25.19 11.79 -0.20
CA LEU A 455 -25.63 10.60 0.53
C LEU A 455 -27.04 10.17 0.09
N HIS A 456 -27.96 11.12 -0.17
CA HIS A 456 -29.31 10.83 -0.65
C HIS A 456 -29.42 10.32 -2.08
N GLU A 457 -28.36 10.43 -2.89
CA GLU A 457 -28.30 9.73 -4.19
C GLU A 457 -28.42 8.21 -4.02
N ARG A 458 -27.99 7.68 -2.86
CA ARG A 458 -27.99 6.26 -2.53
C ARG A 458 -28.89 5.89 -1.35
N ILE A 459 -29.01 6.80 -0.38
CA ILE A 459 -29.78 6.57 0.85
C ILE A 459 -31.17 7.17 0.70
N ILE A 460 -32.15 6.28 0.55
CA ILE A 460 -33.56 6.64 0.47
C ILE A 460 -34.16 6.76 1.86
N GLY A 461 -34.84 7.88 2.10
CA GLY A 461 -35.41 8.22 3.40
C GLY A 461 -34.33 8.53 4.44
N GLN A 462 -34.63 8.30 5.72
CA GLN A 462 -33.68 8.47 6.84
C GLN A 462 -33.05 9.87 6.93
N GLU A 463 -33.81 10.91 6.57
CA GLU A 463 -33.39 12.33 6.54
C GLU A 463 -32.62 12.77 7.79
N ASP A 464 -33.15 12.44 8.98
CA ASP A 464 -32.53 12.82 10.25
C ASP A 464 -31.18 12.12 10.47
N ALA A 465 -31.04 10.86 10.02
CA ALA A 465 -29.80 10.11 10.12
C ALA A 465 -28.73 10.70 9.20
N VAL A 466 -29.07 10.96 7.94
CA VAL A 466 -28.16 11.56 6.96
C VAL A 466 -27.71 12.95 7.43
N ARG A 467 -28.64 13.78 7.89
CA ARG A 467 -28.36 15.13 8.41
C ARG A 467 -27.44 15.09 9.64
N ALA A 468 -27.68 14.18 10.58
CA ALA A 468 -26.86 14.03 11.78
C ALA A 468 -25.41 13.63 11.44
N VAL A 469 -25.24 12.62 10.56
CA VAL A 469 -23.93 12.17 10.09
C VAL A 469 -23.20 13.28 9.36
N ALA A 470 -23.84 13.92 8.39
CA ALA A 470 -23.21 14.97 7.60
C ALA A 470 -22.79 16.16 8.46
N ARG A 471 -23.62 16.56 9.44
CA ARG A 471 -23.27 17.63 10.39
C ARG A 471 -22.06 17.25 11.24
N ALA A 472 -21.98 16.03 11.74
CA ALA A 472 -20.86 15.57 12.55
C ALA A 472 -19.54 15.49 11.75
N VAL A 473 -19.58 14.99 10.51
CA VAL A 473 -18.43 14.95 9.61
C VAL A 473 -17.95 16.36 9.26
N ARG A 474 -18.87 17.29 8.93
CA ARG A 474 -18.52 18.69 8.66
C ARG A 474 -17.82 19.34 9.87
N ARG A 475 -18.37 19.17 11.09
CA ARG A 475 -17.76 19.71 12.33
C ARG A 475 -16.32 19.23 12.53
N ALA A 476 -16.06 17.95 12.26
CA ALA A 476 -14.72 17.38 12.39
C ALA A 476 -13.76 17.95 11.34
N ARG A 477 -14.21 18.08 10.08
CA ARG A 477 -13.41 18.58 8.96
C ARG A 477 -13.00 20.03 9.08
N VAL A 478 -13.84 20.87 9.67
CA VAL A 478 -13.50 22.29 9.91
C VAL A 478 -12.67 22.50 11.18
N GLY A 479 -12.22 21.42 11.85
CA GLY A 479 -11.35 21.51 13.03
C GLY A 479 -12.04 21.96 14.32
N LEU A 480 -13.39 21.96 14.37
CA LEU A 480 -14.15 22.32 15.57
C LEU A 480 -14.25 21.17 16.59
N LYS A 481 -13.68 20.00 16.26
CA LYS A 481 -13.61 18.83 17.14
C LYS A 481 -12.24 18.71 17.79
N SER A 482 -12.17 18.08 18.95
CA SER A 482 -10.90 17.70 19.58
C SER A 482 -10.04 16.88 18.61
N PRO A 483 -8.77 17.28 18.38
CA PRO A 483 -7.86 16.56 17.49
C PRO A 483 -7.40 15.23 18.06
N LYS A 484 -7.73 14.92 19.33
CA LYS A 484 -7.37 13.66 19.99
C LYS A 484 -8.38 12.55 19.79
N ARG A 485 -9.52 12.79 19.12
CA ARG A 485 -10.60 11.80 18.99
C ARG A 485 -10.77 11.42 17.51
N PRO A 486 -11.40 10.26 17.20
CA PRO A 486 -11.80 9.91 15.83
C PRO A 486 -12.58 11.03 15.16
N ILE A 487 -12.68 11.05 13.82
CA ILE A 487 -13.41 12.05 13.04
C ILE A 487 -14.84 12.17 13.57
N ALA A 488 -15.55 11.04 13.65
CA ALA A 488 -16.86 10.94 14.26
C ALA A 488 -17.10 9.54 14.82
N SER A 489 -17.90 9.44 15.87
CA SER A 489 -18.35 8.19 16.45
C SER A 489 -19.87 8.17 16.60
N PHE A 490 -20.49 7.14 16.02
CA PHE A 490 -21.94 7.01 15.95
C PHE A 490 -22.41 5.65 16.46
N ILE A 491 -23.60 5.63 17.05
CA ILE A 491 -24.40 4.42 17.15
C ILE A 491 -25.65 4.55 16.28
N PHE A 492 -25.84 3.61 15.37
CA PHE A 492 -26.99 3.49 14.48
C PHE A 492 -27.96 2.48 15.08
N SER A 493 -29.04 2.96 15.68
CA SER A 493 -30.07 2.14 16.30
C SER A 493 -31.32 2.08 15.41
N GLY A 494 -31.85 0.88 15.19
CA GLY A 494 -33.06 0.66 14.40
C GLY A 494 -33.28 -0.79 14.02
N PRO A 495 -34.43 -1.15 13.43
CA PRO A 495 -34.69 -2.51 12.98
C PRO A 495 -33.76 -2.93 11.82
N THR A 496 -33.74 -4.22 11.51
CA THR A 496 -32.91 -4.73 10.40
C THR A 496 -33.48 -4.29 9.04
N GLY A 497 -32.60 -3.99 8.09
CA GLY A 497 -33.00 -3.71 6.70
C GLY A 497 -33.52 -2.29 6.43
N VAL A 498 -33.30 -1.34 7.35
CA VAL A 498 -33.63 0.09 7.18
C VAL A 498 -32.51 0.97 6.62
N GLY A 499 -31.34 0.39 6.33
CA GLY A 499 -30.22 1.12 5.70
C GLY A 499 -29.05 1.53 6.61
N LYS A 500 -28.95 0.99 7.83
CA LYS A 500 -27.84 1.28 8.76
C LYS A 500 -26.45 1.03 8.15
N THR A 501 -26.23 -0.19 7.65
CA THR A 501 -24.98 -0.58 6.97
C THR A 501 -24.80 0.14 5.64
N GLU A 502 -25.90 0.43 4.95
CA GLU A 502 -25.85 1.12 3.65
C GLU A 502 -25.37 2.57 3.80
N LEU A 503 -25.83 3.27 4.84
CA LEU A 503 -25.34 4.62 5.16
C LEU A 503 -23.84 4.61 5.48
N ALA A 504 -23.34 3.58 6.19
CA ALA A 504 -21.92 3.43 6.47
C ALA A 504 -21.09 3.27 5.18
N LYS A 505 -21.55 2.44 4.25
CA LYS A 505 -20.92 2.25 2.92
C LYS A 505 -20.95 3.52 2.07
N ALA A 506 -22.11 4.17 2.00
CA ALA A 506 -22.26 5.43 1.27
C ALA A 506 -21.32 6.50 1.84
N LEU A 507 -21.14 6.53 3.16
CA LEU A 507 -20.22 7.45 3.81
C LEU A 507 -18.75 7.13 3.50
N ALA A 508 -18.38 5.85 3.48
CA ALA A 508 -17.04 5.41 3.05
C ALA A 508 -16.76 5.88 1.61
N ALA A 509 -17.65 5.59 0.66
CA ALA A 509 -17.50 6.03 -0.73
C ALA A 509 -17.45 7.57 -0.86
N THR A 510 -18.30 8.29 -0.14
CA THR A 510 -18.44 9.75 -0.31
C THR A 510 -17.31 10.55 0.35
N VAL A 511 -16.84 10.11 1.52
CA VAL A 511 -15.84 10.82 2.34
C VAL A 511 -14.43 10.27 2.14
N PHE A 512 -14.30 8.97 1.85
CA PHE A 512 -13.03 8.27 1.73
C PHE A 512 -12.77 7.77 0.29
N GLY A 513 -13.69 8.03 -0.65
CA GLY A 513 -13.52 7.77 -2.08
C GLY A 513 -13.84 6.34 -2.53
N SER A 514 -13.92 5.37 -1.61
CA SER A 514 -14.25 3.98 -1.91
C SER A 514 -15.05 3.32 -0.79
N GLU A 515 -15.92 2.37 -1.14
CA GLU A 515 -16.55 1.48 -0.16
C GLU A 515 -15.54 0.56 0.53
N ASP A 516 -14.46 0.19 -0.16
CA ASP A 516 -13.41 -0.69 0.35
C ASP A 516 -12.58 -0.02 1.45
N ALA A 517 -12.69 1.31 1.59
CA ALA A 517 -12.15 2.04 2.72
C ALA A 517 -12.91 1.75 4.04
N MET A 518 -13.93 0.88 4.03
CA MET A 518 -14.66 0.46 5.23
C MET A 518 -14.12 -0.87 5.79
N ILE A 519 -13.63 -0.84 7.02
CA ILE A 519 -13.32 -2.04 7.81
C ILE A 519 -14.60 -2.47 8.53
N ARG A 520 -15.11 -3.67 8.24
CA ARG A 520 -16.30 -4.23 8.91
C ARG A 520 -15.90 -5.33 9.89
N LEU A 521 -16.40 -5.23 11.11
CA LEU A 521 -16.21 -6.20 12.19
C LEU A 521 -17.58 -6.64 12.71
N ASP A 522 -17.90 -7.94 12.61
CA ASP A 522 -19.13 -8.51 13.16
C ASP A 522 -18.94 -8.82 14.65
N MET A 523 -19.65 -8.11 15.53
CA MET A 523 -19.49 -8.29 16.98
C MET A 523 -20.02 -9.62 17.50
N SER A 524 -20.76 -10.37 16.69
CA SER A 524 -21.10 -11.77 17.00
C SER A 524 -19.87 -12.68 17.02
N GLU A 525 -18.78 -12.34 16.32
CA GLU A 525 -17.51 -13.08 16.40
C GLU A 525 -16.71 -12.74 17.67
N TYR A 526 -17.04 -11.63 18.34
CA TYR A 526 -16.34 -11.11 19.52
C TYR A 526 -17.16 -11.25 20.81
N MET A 527 -18.05 -12.23 20.87
CA MET A 527 -18.90 -12.52 22.05
C MET A 527 -18.09 -13.07 23.24
N GLU A 528 -16.91 -13.63 22.99
CA GLU A 528 -16.09 -14.28 24.01
C GLU A 528 -14.84 -13.45 24.35
N ARG A 529 -14.37 -13.60 25.59
CA ARG A 529 -13.18 -12.87 26.07
C ARG A 529 -11.94 -13.10 25.22
N HIS A 530 -11.73 -14.34 24.75
CA HIS A 530 -10.54 -14.70 23.98
C HIS A 530 -10.60 -14.18 22.54
N THR A 531 -11.79 -14.04 21.95
CA THR A 531 -11.95 -13.43 20.62
C THR A 531 -11.84 -11.91 20.69
N ALA A 532 -12.28 -11.27 21.77
CA ALA A 532 -12.08 -9.84 22.00
C ALA A 532 -10.59 -9.42 21.90
N SER A 533 -9.68 -10.24 22.45
CA SER A 533 -8.24 -9.99 22.35
C SER A 533 -7.72 -9.98 20.91
N LYS A 534 -8.36 -10.67 19.96
CA LYS A 534 -7.94 -10.66 18.54
C LYS A 534 -7.99 -9.27 17.91
N LEU A 535 -8.77 -8.33 18.44
CA LEU A 535 -8.80 -6.95 17.95
C LEU A 535 -7.45 -6.23 18.14
N ILE A 536 -6.74 -6.52 19.24
CA ILE A 536 -5.45 -5.90 19.61
C ILE A 536 -4.26 -6.85 19.48
N GLY A 537 -4.51 -8.14 19.29
CA GLY A 537 -3.50 -9.21 19.22
C GLY A 537 -3.41 -10.01 20.53
N SER A 538 -2.89 -11.22 20.42
CA SER A 538 -2.65 -12.08 21.59
C SER A 538 -1.48 -11.52 22.43
N PRO A 539 -1.56 -11.55 23.78
CA PRO A 539 -0.44 -11.16 24.62
C PRO A 539 0.76 -12.12 24.51
N PRO A 540 1.98 -11.69 24.91
CA PRO A 540 3.17 -12.55 24.87
C PRO A 540 2.96 -13.89 25.58
N GLY A 541 3.29 -14.99 24.89
CA GLY A 541 3.16 -16.36 25.42
C GLY A 541 1.86 -17.09 25.05
N TYR A 542 0.97 -16.48 24.25
CA TYR A 542 -0.23 -17.11 23.71
C TYR A 542 -0.09 -17.41 22.21
N VAL A 543 -0.81 -18.44 21.73
CA VAL A 543 -0.87 -18.77 20.28
C VAL A 543 -1.42 -17.56 19.51
N GLY A 544 -0.76 -17.20 18.42
CA GLY A 544 -1.09 -16.01 17.63
C GLY A 544 -0.47 -14.70 18.15
N TYR A 545 0.51 -14.74 19.07
CA TYR A 545 1.31 -13.54 19.43
C TYR A 545 1.99 -12.91 18.20
N ASP A 546 2.43 -13.75 17.26
CA ASP A 546 3.04 -13.34 15.99
C ASP A 546 2.00 -12.86 14.96
N GLU A 547 0.70 -12.97 15.24
CA GLU A 547 -0.37 -12.35 14.48
C GLU A 547 -0.72 -10.99 15.13
N GLY A 548 -0.60 -9.89 14.38
CA GLY A 548 -1.02 -8.57 14.86
C GLY A 548 -2.53 -8.51 15.12
N GLY A 549 -3.00 -7.53 15.88
CA GLY A 549 -4.43 -7.37 16.13
C GLY A 549 -5.19 -7.02 14.84
N GLN A 550 -6.38 -7.61 14.67
CA GLN A 550 -7.17 -7.44 13.44
C GLN A 550 -7.60 -5.97 13.24
N LEU A 551 -8.02 -5.29 14.32
CA LEU A 551 -8.40 -3.88 14.26
C LEU A 551 -7.15 -2.98 14.18
N THR A 552 -6.14 -3.26 15.01
CA THR A 552 -4.93 -2.43 15.07
C THR A 552 -4.13 -2.50 13.78
N GLU A 553 -3.97 -3.66 13.14
CA GLU A 553 -3.28 -3.79 11.85
C GLU A 553 -4.07 -3.20 10.69
N ALA A 554 -5.40 -3.39 10.66
CA ALA A 554 -6.23 -2.83 9.60
C ALA A 554 -6.18 -1.29 9.60
N VAL A 555 -6.28 -0.67 10.77
CA VAL A 555 -6.17 0.80 10.90
C VAL A 555 -4.73 1.28 10.73
N ARG A 556 -3.72 0.50 11.13
CA ARG A 556 -2.31 0.84 10.85
C ARG A 556 -2.04 0.94 9.35
N ARG A 557 -2.59 0.01 8.56
CA ARG A 557 -2.43 -0.02 7.09
C ARG A 557 -3.29 1.04 6.40
N HIS A 558 -4.48 1.31 6.95
CA HIS A 558 -5.42 2.30 6.41
C HIS A 558 -5.95 3.20 7.52
N PRO A 559 -5.20 4.24 7.94
CA PRO A 559 -5.59 5.12 9.05
C PRO A 559 -6.83 5.98 8.74
N TYR A 560 -7.12 6.18 7.45
CA TYR A 560 -8.24 6.96 6.94
C TYR A 560 -9.35 6.03 6.44
N THR A 561 -10.21 5.61 7.36
CA THR A 561 -11.16 4.51 7.14
C THR A 561 -12.45 4.69 7.94
N VAL A 562 -13.54 4.08 7.45
CA VAL A 562 -14.76 3.86 8.24
C VAL A 562 -14.64 2.51 8.95
N ILE A 563 -14.77 2.50 10.27
CA ILE A 563 -14.79 1.26 11.06
C ILE A 563 -16.24 0.98 11.45
N LEU A 564 -16.80 -0.10 10.92
CA LEU A 564 -18.16 -0.54 11.19
C LEU A 564 -18.15 -1.73 12.17
N PHE A 565 -18.65 -1.50 13.38
CA PHE A 565 -18.94 -2.53 14.38
C PHE A 565 -20.40 -2.97 14.24
N ASP A 566 -20.62 -4.10 13.57
CA ASP A 566 -21.96 -4.64 13.34
C ASP A 566 -22.49 -5.34 14.60
N GLU A 567 -23.79 -5.22 14.87
CA GLU A 567 -24.47 -5.80 16.05
C GLU A 567 -23.74 -5.59 17.40
N ILE A 568 -23.37 -4.35 17.73
CA ILE A 568 -22.53 -4.01 18.89
C ILE A 568 -23.06 -4.53 20.24
N GLU A 569 -24.37 -4.73 20.37
CA GLU A 569 -24.98 -5.33 21.58
C GLU A 569 -24.51 -6.76 21.88
N LYS A 570 -23.94 -7.47 20.90
CA LYS A 570 -23.43 -8.85 21.04
C LYS A 570 -22.00 -8.91 21.56
N ALA A 571 -21.25 -7.81 21.47
CA ALA A 571 -19.84 -7.79 21.84
C ALA A 571 -19.60 -8.14 23.32
N HIS A 572 -18.48 -8.81 23.59
CA HIS A 572 -18.01 -9.02 24.95
C HIS A 572 -17.69 -7.67 25.65
N PRO A 573 -17.90 -7.53 26.98
CA PRO A 573 -17.56 -6.31 27.73
C PRO A 573 -16.15 -5.76 27.50
N ASP A 574 -15.15 -6.63 27.32
CA ASP A 574 -13.75 -6.23 27.07
C ASP A 574 -13.57 -5.45 25.75
N VAL A 575 -14.43 -5.67 24.76
CA VAL A 575 -14.43 -4.88 23.51
C VAL A 575 -14.75 -3.42 23.81
N PHE A 576 -15.69 -3.13 24.71
CA PHE A 576 -16.04 -1.76 25.06
C PHE A 576 -14.90 -1.03 25.77
N ASN A 577 -14.05 -1.72 26.52
CA ASN A 577 -12.87 -1.13 27.14
C ASN A 577 -11.88 -0.66 26.06
N ILE A 578 -11.69 -1.47 25.01
CA ILE A 578 -10.88 -1.10 23.84
C ILE A 578 -11.49 0.11 23.13
N LEU A 579 -12.81 0.08 22.88
CA LEU A 579 -13.51 1.19 22.22
C LEU A 579 -13.43 2.50 23.02
N LEU A 580 -13.55 2.44 24.35
CA LEU A 580 -13.41 3.62 25.21
C LEU A 580 -12.05 4.29 25.03
N GLN A 581 -10.96 3.52 25.00
CA GLN A 581 -9.62 4.05 24.77
C GLN A 581 -9.52 4.79 23.43
N ILE A 582 -10.08 4.19 22.36
CA ILE A 582 -10.12 4.81 21.03
C ILE A 582 -10.97 6.09 21.04
N LEU A 583 -12.16 6.06 21.65
CA LEU A 583 -13.10 7.18 21.66
C LEU A 583 -12.61 8.38 22.50
N GLU A 584 -11.73 8.13 23.46
CA GLU A 584 -11.15 9.14 24.36
C GLU A 584 -9.85 9.75 23.80
N ASP A 585 -8.88 8.89 23.48
CA ASP A 585 -7.51 9.30 23.14
C ASP A 585 -7.17 9.15 21.65
N GLY A 586 -8.09 8.58 20.86
CA GLY A 586 -7.89 8.36 19.43
C GLY A 586 -6.68 7.50 19.14
N ARG A 587 -6.29 6.66 20.11
CA ARG A 587 -5.11 5.81 20.05
C ARG A 587 -5.39 4.49 20.71
N LEU A 588 -4.78 3.43 20.21
CA LEU A 588 -4.85 2.10 20.81
C LEU A 588 -3.48 1.45 20.76
N THR A 589 -3.04 0.92 21.90
CA THR A 589 -1.79 0.17 21.97
C THR A 589 -2.08 -1.31 21.81
N ASP A 590 -1.40 -1.95 20.86
CA ASP A 590 -1.56 -3.37 20.58
C ASP A 590 -0.79 -4.24 21.61
N ALA A 591 -0.94 -5.56 21.50
CA ALA A 591 -0.26 -6.51 22.40
C ALA A 591 1.28 -6.51 22.30
N ARG A 592 1.85 -5.87 21.28
CA ARG A 592 3.31 -5.70 21.08
C ARG A 592 3.82 -4.37 21.61
N GLY A 593 2.94 -3.52 22.14
CA GLY A 593 3.30 -2.18 22.61
C GLY A 593 3.34 -1.12 21.51
N ARG A 594 2.90 -1.44 20.28
CA ARG A 594 2.80 -0.45 19.19
C ARG A 594 1.53 0.36 19.38
N THR A 595 1.64 1.68 19.29
CA THR A 595 0.50 2.58 19.43
C THR A 595 -0.02 2.98 18.04
N ILE A 596 -1.29 2.67 17.76
CA ILE A 596 -1.96 2.94 16.49
C ILE A 596 -2.85 4.18 16.64
N ASP A 597 -2.88 5.05 15.64
CA ASP A 597 -3.68 6.28 15.62
C ASP A 597 -5.04 6.05 14.93
N PHE A 598 -6.11 6.44 15.60
CA PHE A 598 -7.51 6.33 15.17
C PHE A 598 -8.17 7.69 14.93
N LYS A 599 -7.45 8.81 15.08
CA LYS A 599 -8.03 10.17 14.94
C LYS A 599 -8.62 10.43 13.55
N ASN A 600 -8.10 9.75 12.54
CA ASN A 600 -8.54 9.86 11.15
C ASN A 600 -9.60 8.82 10.76
N THR A 601 -10.17 8.11 11.74
CA THR A 601 -11.19 7.09 11.52
C THR A 601 -12.59 7.61 11.78
N LEU A 602 -13.58 7.04 11.11
CA LEU A 602 -14.99 7.24 11.41
C LEU A 602 -15.57 5.96 12.00
N MET A 603 -16.01 6.00 13.24
CA MET A 603 -16.48 4.82 13.96
C MET A 603 -18.01 4.75 13.91
N ILE A 604 -18.55 3.66 13.36
CA ILE A 604 -19.98 3.39 13.29
C ILE A 604 -20.26 2.10 14.02
N MET A 605 -21.19 2.12 14.96
CA MET A 605 -21.67 0.92 15.64
C MET A 605 -23.14 0.74 15.29
N THR A 606 -23.54 -0.41 14.75
CA THR A 606 -24.96 -0.66 14.49
C THR A 606 -25.56 -1.50 15.61
N SER A 607 -26.78 -1.18 15.99
CA SER A 607 -27.51 -1.92 17.01
C SER A 607 -28.97 -2.15 16.64
N ASN A 608 -29.52 -3.28 17.06
CA ASN A 608 -30.94 -3.56 16.98
C ASN A 608 -31.68 -3.23 18.31
N VAL A 609 -30.97 -2.75 19.34
CA VAL A 609 -31.59 -2.22 20.57
C VAL A 609 -32.49 -1.03 20.20
N GLY A 610 -33.68 -0.93 20.79
CA GLY A 610 -34.67 0.09 20.44
C GLY A 610 -35.67 -0.32 19.34
N SER A 611 -35.45 -1.43 18.63
CA SER A 611 -36.28 -1.78 17.45
C SER A 611 -37.77 -1.93 17.77
N ARG A 612 -38.11 -2.54 18.92
CA ARG A 612 -39.52 -2.74 19.33
C ARG A 612 -40.25 -1.43 19.61
N VAL A 613 -39.55 -0.45 20.16
CA VAL A 613 -40.08 0.90 20.44
C VAL A 613 -40.33 1.63 19.12
N ILE A 614 -39.38 1.51 18.19
CA ILE A 614 -39.42 2.13 16.87
C ILE A 614 -40.59 1.55 16.04
N GLU A 615 -40.74 0.22 16.02
CA GLU A 615 -41.83 -0.47 15.31
C GLU A 615 -43.22 -0.09 15.86
N LYS A 616 -43.35 0.07 17.18
CA LYS A 616 -44.58 0.53 17.84
C LYS A 616 -44.85 2.03 17.67
N GLY A 617 -43.93 2.76 17.04
CA GLY A 617 -44.12 4.17 16.69
C GLY A 617 -44.19 5.13 17.87
N GLY A 618 -43.66 4.74 19.03
CA GLY A 618 -43.63 5.59 20.23
C GLY A 618 -44.99 5.88 20.85
N GLY A 619 -45.97 4.97 20.74
CA GLY A 619 -47.33 5.11 21.29
C GLY A 619 -47.37 5.23 22.82
N GLY A 620 -47.11 6.44 23.33
CA GLY A 620 -47.36 6.86 24.71
C GLY A 620 -47.98 8.26 24.70
N LEU A 621 -49.08 8.45 25.43
CA LEU A 621 -49.74 9.75 25.60
C LEU A 621 -48.81 10.69 26.38
N GLY A 622 -48.20 11.66 25.69
CA GLY A 622 -47.33 12.69 26.29
C GLY A 622 -47.84 14.11 25.97
N PHE A 623 -48.06 14.92 27.00
CA PHE A 623 -48.46 16.32 26.90
C PHE A 623 -47.24 17.23 26.74
N THR A 624 -46.91 17.63 25.51
CA THR A 624 -46.00 18.77 25.22
C THR A 624 -46.53 19.58 24.02
N THR A 625 -46.44 20.92 24.11
CA THR A 625 -47.26 21.89 23.36
C THR A 625 -46.52 22.65 22.25
N SER A 626 -45.51 22.08 21.60
CA SER A 626 -44.76 22.78 20.54
C SER A 626 -44.20 21.83 19.45
N GLY A 627 -44.23 22.24 18.18
CA GLY A 627 -43.70 21.48 17.03
C GLY A 627 -44.76 20.71 16.22
N SER A 628 -44.38 20.27 15.01
CA SER A 628 -45.21 19.42 14.14
C SER A 628 -45.38 18.01 14.75
N GLU A 629 -46.47 17.30 14.46
CA GLU A 629 -46.73 15.97 15.04
C GLU A 629 -45.62 14.96 14.74
N GLN A 630 -45.03 15.04 13.55
CA GLN A 630 -44.00 14.13 13.09
C GLN A 630 -42.69 14.31 13.87
N GLU A 631 -42.34 15.57 14.18
CA GLU A 631 -41.14 15.90 14.94
C GLU A 631 -41.29 15.53 16.43
N ARG A 632 -42.49 15.70 17.01
CA ARG A 632 -42.80 15.18 18.35
C ARG A 632 -42.66 13.67 18.42
N ARG A 633 -43.18 12.95 17.42
CA ARG A 633 -43.10 11.49 17.36
C ARG A 633 -41.65 11.02 17.26
N TYR A 634 -40.83 11.66 16.44
CA TYR A 634 -39.40 11.35 16.35
C TYR A 634 -38.67 11.57 17.69
N GLN A 635 -38.88 12.72 18.33
CA GLN A 635 -38.25 13.01 19.62
C GLN A 635 -38.67 12.01 20.71
N ASN A 636 -39.94 11.61 20.74
CA ASN A 636 -40.43 10.59 21.67
C ASN A 636 -39.77 9.23 21.42
N VAL A 637 -39.73 8.77 20.16
CA VAL A 637 -39.07 7.50 19.79
C VAL A 637 -37.59 7.55 20.15
N ARG A 638 -36.91 8.66 19.86
CA ARG A 638 -35.50 8.86 20.20
C ARG A 638 -35.24 8.77 21.70
N ASN A 639 -36.10 9.38 22.52
CA ASN A 639 -35.97 9.33 23.97
C ASN A 639 -36.12 7.90 24.51
N LEU A 640 -37.13 7.17 24.03
CA LEU A 640 -37.37 5.78 24.43
C LEU A 640 -36.23 4.85 23.96
N VAL A 641 -35.70 5.06 22.76
CA VAL A 641 -34.53 4.31 22.26
C VAL A 641 -33.30 4.61 23.12
N ASN A 642 -33.08 5.88 23.51
CA ASN A 642 -32.00 6.25 24.41
C ASN A 642 -32.13 5.59 25.80
N GLU A 643 -33.35 5.42 26.30
CA GLU A 643 -33.59 4.68 27.55
C GLU A 643 -33.24 3.21 27.42
N GLU A 644 -33.64 2.54 26.33
CA GLU A 644 -33.24 1.13 26.10
C GLU A 644 -31.71 0.99 25.93
N LEU A 645 -31.07 1.92 25.21
CA LEU A 645 -29.62 1.93 25.06
C LEU A 645 -28.90 2.10 26.40
N LYS A 646 -29.42 2.94 27.31
CA LYS A 646 -28.85 3.12 28.65
C LYS A 646 -29.04 1.91 29.57
N GLN A 647 -30.04 1.07 29.29
CA GLN A 647 -30.23 -0.19 30.02
C GLN A 647 -29.23 -1.26 29.55
N HIS A 648 -28.89 -1.26 28.27
CA HIS A 648 -27.97 -2.25 27.69
C HIS A 648 -26.49 -1.85 27.80
N PHE A 649 -26.17 -0.58 27.55
CA PHE A 649 -24.81 -0.05 27.53
C PHE A 649 -24.53 0.83 28.75
N ARG A 650 -23.28 0.81 29.22
CA ARG A 650 -22.83 1.68 30.32
C ARG A 650 -22.90 3.15 29.87
N PRO A 651 -23.33 4.09 30.75
CA PRO A 651 -23.35 5.52 30.43
C PRO A 651 -21.99 6.07 30.00
N GLU A 652 -20.90 5.53 30.54
CA GLU A 652 -19.52 5.87 30.18
C GLU A 652 -19.30 5.75 28.67
N PHE A 653 -19.72 4.64 28.07
CA PHE A 653 -19.58 4.40 26.63
C PHE A 653 -20.46 5.36 25.80
N LEU A 654 -21.75 5.49 26.17
CA LEU A 654 -22.69 6.34 25.42
C LEU A 654 -22.28 7.81 25.42
N ASN A 655 -21.73 8.31 26.54
CA ASN A 655 -21.27 9.69 26.67
C ASN A 655 -20.00 10.00 25.85
N ARG A 656 -19.30 8.98 25.34
CA ARG A 656 -18.13 9.12 24.46
C ARG A 656 -18.49 9.03 22.97
N LEU A 657 -19.75 8.78 22.63
CA LEU A 657 -20.21 8.87 21.25
C LEU A 657 -20.50 10.34 20.89
N ASP A 658 -20.32 10.72 19.63
CA ASP A 658 -20.71 12.06 19.19
C ASP A 658 -22.22 12.17 19.05
N GLU A 659 -22.86 11.21 18.38
CA GLU A 659 -24.31 11.18 18.21
C GLU A 659 -24.90 9.75 18.24
N ILE A 660 -26.09 9.63 18.85
CA ILE A 660 -26.97 8.46 18.74
C ILE A 660 -27.99 8.74 17.65
N ILE A 661 -27.97 7.91 16.61
CA ILE A 661 -28.78 8.07 15.41
C ILE A 661 -29.82 6.95 15.36
N VAL A 662 -31.09 7.36 15.28
CA VAL A 662 -32.24 6.45 15.24
C VAL A 662 -32.78 6.37 13.81
N PHE A 663 -32.78 5.16 13.27
CA PHE A 663 -33.34 4.84 11.96
C PHE A 663 -34.81 4.48 12.09
N GLN A 664 -35.62 5.01 11.15
CA GLN A 664 -37.05 4.77 11.11
C GLN A 664 -37.40 3.59 10.19
N PRO A 665 -38.54 2.92 10.42
CA PRO A 665 -39.05 1.94 9.47
C PRO A 665 -39.33 2.59 8.12
N LEU A 666 -38.96 1.92 7.04
CA LEU A 666 -39.18 2.41 5.68
C LEU A 666 -40.68 2.36 5.33
N THR A 667 -41.16 3.43 4.71
CA THR A 667 -42.47 3.52 4.09
C THR A 667 -42.50 2.73 2.78
N ARG A 668 -43.71 2.36 2.33
CA ARG A 668 -43.88 1.63 1.07
C ARG A 668 -43.33 2.43 -0.14
N ASP A 669 -43.46 3.75 -0.11
CA ASP A 669 -42.96 4.63 -1.16
C ASP A 669 -41.42 4.67 -1.18
N GLU A 670 -40.78 4.75 -0.01
CA GLU A 670 -39.31 4.64 0.11
C GLU A 670 -38.82 3.27 -0.38
N ILE A 671 -39.53 2.19 -0.07
CA ILE A 671 -39.21 0.85 -0.57
C ILE A 671 -39.35 0.76 -2.08
N ALA A 672 -40.37 1.42 -2.67
CA ALA A 672 -40.50 1.50 -4.11
C ALA A 672 -39.34 2.26 -4.76
N GLN A 673 -38.86 3.33 -4.14
CA GLN A 673 -37.67 4.05 -4.59
C GLN A 673 -36.41 3.18 -4.49
N ILE A 674 -36.21 2.45 -3.39
CA ILE A 674 -35.10 1.50 -3.22
C ILE A 674 -35.17 0.39 -4.27
N ALA A 675 -36.37 -0.15 -4.54
CA ALA A 675 -36.57 -1.19 -5.55
C ALA A 675 -36.18 -0.69 -6.94
N ARG A 676 -36.54 0.55 -7.30
CA ARG A 676 -36.13 1.19 -8.56
C ARG A 676 -34.61 1.38 -8.65
N LEU A 677 -33.96 1.77 -7.55
CA LEU A 677 -32.51 1.94 -7.51
C LEU A 677 -31.81 0.59 -7.74
N LEU A 678 -32.16 -0.47 -7.00
CA LEU A 678 -31.61 -1.81 -7.19
C LEU A 678 -31.90 -2.36 -8.59
N LEU A 679 -33.11 -2.13 -9.11
CA LEU A 679 -33.49 -2.53 -10.46
C LEU A 679 -32.59 -1.86 -11.49
N SER A 680 -32.33 -0.55 -11.36
CA SER A 680 -31.45 0.17 -12.30
C SER A 680 -30.02 -0.40 -12.34
N GLU A 681 -29.49 -0.89 -11.21
CA GLU A 681 -28.20 -1.58 -11.16
C GLU A 681 -28.24 -2.87 -11.98
N SER A 682 -29.26 -3.71 -11.80
CA SER A 682 -29.42 -4.96 -12.58
C SER A 682 -29.68 -4.69 -14.06
N LEU A 683 -30.44 -3.64 -14.42
CA LEU A 683 -30.64 -3.25 -15.81
C LEU A 683 -29.32 -2.84 -16.49
N MET A 684 -28.43 -2.12 -15.78
CA MET A 684 -27.10 -1.80 -16.30
C MET A 684 -26.23 -3.05 -16.52
N GLN A 685 -26.35 -4.07 -15.65
CA GLN A 685 -25.64 -5.35 -15.84
C GLN A 685 -26.14 -6.11 -17.07
N VAL A 686 -27.46 -6.12 -17.31
CA VAL A 686 -28.05 -6.74 -18.51
C VAL A 686 -27.66 -5.97 -19.77
N LYS A 687 -27.62 -4.62 -19.69
CA LYS A 687 -27.16 -3.76 -20.80
C LYS A 687 -25.70 -4.03 -21.18
N ALA A 688 -24.85 -4.41 -20.23
CA ALA A 688 -23.47 -4.82 -20.52
C ALA A 688 -23.38 -6.12 -21.34
N LEU A 689 -24.45 -6.92 -21.39
CA LEU A 689 -24.61 -8.06 -22.29
C LEU A 689 -25.19 -7.67 -23.66
N ASP A 690 -25.27 -6.37 -23.95
CA ASP A 690 -25.87 -5.81 -25.18
C ASP A 690 -27.38 -6.09 -25.28
N ILE A 691 -28.10 -6.17 -24.15
CA ILE A 691 -29.56 -6.36 -24.12
C ILE A 691 -30.19 -5.14 -23.45
N ASP A 692 -31.07 -4.44 -24.17
CA ASP A 692 -31.80 -3.29 -23.64
C ASP A 692 -33.06 -3.78 -22.93
N LEU A 693 -32.98 -3.88 -21.60
CA LEU A 693 -34.09 -4.33 -20.77
C LEU A 693 -34.83 -3.14 -20.13
N GLU A 694 -36.15 -3.11 -20.30
CA GLU A 694 -37.05 -2.17 -19.66
C GLU A 694 -37.99 -2.88 -18.69
N ALA A 695 -38.35 -2.23 -17.59
CA ALA A 695 -39.28 -2.78 -16.60
C ALA A 695 -40.60 -2.02 -16.57
N SER A 696 -41.70 -2.76 -16.61
CA SER A 696 -43.04 -2.20 -16.49
C SER A 696 -43.34 -1.70 -15.07
N PRO A 697 -44.28 -0.74 -14.90
CA PRO A 697 -44.77 -0.36 -13.58
C PRO A 697 -45.35 -1.53 -12.77
N ALA A 698 -45.99 -2.49 -13.45
CA ALA A 698 -46.57 -3.68 -12.81
C ALA A 698 -45.49 -4.61 -12.25
N PHE A 699 -44.36 -4.76 -12.96
CA PHE A 699 -43.20 -5.49 -12.45
C PHE A 699 -42.60 -4.82 -11.21
N ILE A 700 -42.46 -3.49 -11.23
CA ILE A 700 -41.96 -2.74 -10.06
C ILE A 700 -42.89 -2.94 -8.86
N GLU A 701 -44.22 -2.88 -9.06
CA GLU A 701 -45.18 -3.12 -7.97
C GLU A 701 -45.07 -4.55 -7.41
N LYS A 702 -44.94 -5.55 -8.29
CA LYS A 702 -44.71 -6.95 -7.94
C LYS A 702 -43.44 -7.12 -7.11
N LEU A 703 -42.34 -6.48 -7.54
CA LEU A 703 -41.07 -6.49 -6.82
C LEU A 703 -41.17 -5.86 -5.43
N VAL A 704 -41.88 -4.73 -5.31
CA VAL A 704 -42.13 -4.07 -4.02
C VAL A 704 -42.96 -4.94 -3.08
N ASN A 705 -44.01 -5.57 -3.60
CA ASN A 705 -44.90 -6.41 -2.80
C ASN A 705 -44.19 -7.67 -2.26
N GLU A 706 -43.31 -8.28 -3.06
CA GLU A 706 -42.56 -9.47 -2.64
C GLU A 706 -41.28 -9.13 -1.86
N GLY A 707 -40.73 -7.94 -2.07
CA GLY A 707 -39.52 -7.45 -1.41
C GLY A 707 -39.76 -6.69 -0.11
N TYR A 708 -41.00 -6.26 0.18
CA TYR A 708 -41.34 -5.57 1.42
C TYR A 708 -41.58 -6.53 2.59
N SER A 709 -40.93 -6.26 3.72
CA SER A 709 -41.29 -6.85 5.00
C SER A 709 -41.42 -5.77 6.08
N ALA A 710 -42.53 -5.80 6.82
CA ALA A 710 -42.69 -4.93 7.99
C ALA A 710 -41.62 -5.18 9.08
N THR A 711 -41.08 -6.41 9.16
CA THR A 711 -40.07 -6.81 10.16
C THR A 711 -38.64 -6.67 9.63
N TYR A 712 -38.40 -6.95 8.35
CA TYR A 712 -37.05 -6.99 7.77
C TYR A 712 -36.75 -5.84 6.80
N GLY A 713 -37.65 -4.85 6.69
CA GLY A 713 -37.49 -3.69 5.83
C GLY A 713 -37.25 -4.07 4.36
N ALA A 714 -36.22 -3.46 3.76
CA ALA A 714 -35.81 -3.66 2.38
C ALA A 714 -34.96 -4.93 2.15
N ARG A 715 -34.60 -5.69 3.21
CA ARG A 715 -33.69 -6.84 3.11
C ARG A 715 -34.13 -7.92 2.10
N PRO A 716 -35.43 -8.25 1.96
CA PRO A 716 -35.88 -9.23 0.97
C PRO A 716 -35.78 -8.77 -0.49
N LEU A 717 -35.67 -7.45 -0.77
CA LEU A 717 -35.71 -6.90 -2.14
C LEU A 717 -34.66 -7.52 -3.06
N ARG A 718 -33.39 -7.62 -2.63
CA ARG A 718 -32.34 -8.22 -3.49
C ARG A 718 -32.67 -9.66 -3.87
N ARG A 719 -33.20 -10.45 -2.93
CA ARG A 719 -33.59 -11.84 -3.21
C ARG A 719 -34.80 -11.91 -4.14
N ALA A 720 -35.76 -10.99 -3.98
CA ALA A 720 -36.90 -10.88 -4.88
C ALA A 720 -36.45 -10.48 -6.28
N LEU A 721 -35.53 -9.51 -6.41
CA LEU A 721 -34.96 -9.08 -7.68
C LEU A 721 -34.18 -10.22 -8.37
N GLN A 722 -33.30 -10.90 -7.63
CA GLN A 722 -32.57 -12.06 -8.15
C GLN A 722 -33.52 -13.10 -8.74
N ARG A 723 -34.56 -13.52 -7.98
CA ARG A 723 -35.50 -14.53 -8.45
C ARG A 723 -36.40 -14.06 -9.59
N LEU A 724 -36.93 -12.84 -9.49
CA LEU A 724 -37.93 -12.34 -10.44
C LEU A 724 -37.30 -11.84 -11.74
N LEU A 725 -36.10 -11.25 -11.68
CA LEU A 725 -35.42 -10.68 -12.83
C LEU A 725 -34.23 -11.53 -13.26
N GLU A 726 -33.23 -11.68 -12.40
CA GLU A 726 -31.91 -12.23 -12.80
C GLU A 726 -32.04 -13.69 -13.24
N ASP A 727 -32.70 -14.53 -12.45
CA ASP A 727 -32.94 -15.94 -12.78
C ASP A 727 -33.77 -16.06 -14.08
N THR A 728 -34.81 -15.24 -14.24
CA THR A 728 -35.70 -15.28 -15.41
C THR A 728 -34.98 -14.83 -16.69
N MET A 729 -34.11 -13.81 -16.59
CA MET A 729 -33.27 -13.36 -17.70
C MET A 729 -32.19 -14.39 -18.06
N ALA A 730 -31.54 -14.98 -17.04
CA ALA A 730 -30.52 -16.01 -17.25
C ALA A 730 -31.11 -17.21 -18.01
N ASP A 731 -32.27 -17.72 -17.59
CA ASP A 731 -32.96 -18.81 -18.27
C ASP A 731 -33.31 -18.44 -19.72
N ALA A 732 -33.84 -17.24 -19.95
CA ALA A 732 -34.23 -16.80 -21.29
C ALA A 732 -33.05 -16.62 -22.25
N ILE A 733 -31.89 -16.18 -21.75
CA ILE A 733 -30.63 -16.07 -22.51
C ILE A 733 -30.09 -17.48 -22.81
N LEU A 734 -30.05 -18.37 -21.83
CA LEU A 734 -29.54 -19.74 -21.99
C LEU A 734 -30.40 -20.59 -22.94
N GLU A 735 -31.70 -20.36 -22.95
CA GLU A 735 -32.63 -20.97 -23.92
C GLU A 735 -32.56 -20.33 -25.31
N GLY A 736 -31.79 -19.25 -25.49
CA GLY A 736 -31.64 -18.56 -26.77
C GLY A 736 -32.87 -17.76 -27.20
N ARG A 737 -33.76 -17.39 -26.27
CA ARG A 737 -34.96 -16.60 -26.56
C ARG A 737 -34.63 -15.14 -26.90
N PHE A 738 -33.55 -14.61 -26.34
CA PHE A 738 -33.05 -13.25 -26.56
C PHE A 738 -31.56 -13.28 -26.91
N GLN A 739 -31.14 -12.37 -27.79
CA GLN A 739 -29.75 -12.24 -28.26
C GLN A 739 -29.24 -10.81 -28.09
N ASN A 740 -27.93 -10.62 -28.25
CA ASN A 740 -27.30 -9.32 -28.27
C ASN A 740 -27.98 -8.39 -29.30
N GLY A 741 -28.28 -7.17 -28.89
CA GLY A 741 -29.03 -6.14 -29.60
C GLY A 741 -30.54 -6.18 -29.38
N ASP A 742 -31.08 -7.17 -28.67
CA ASP A 742 -32.53 -7.26 -28.43
C ASP A 742 -33.00 -6.22 -27.40
N GLN A 743 -34.17 -5.64 -27.67
CA GLN A 743 -34.96 -4.92 -26.69
C GLN A 743 -35.94 -5.87 -26.00
N VAL A 744 -35.98 -5.84 -24.68
CA VAL A 744 -36.77 -6.73 -23.84
C VAL A 744 -37.57 -5.91 -22.84
N LEU A 745 -38.84 -6.24 -22.67
CA LEU A 745 -39.70 -5.72 -21.62
C LEU A 745 -39.96 -6.82 -20.60
N ILE A 746 -39.60 -6.58 -19.34
CA ILE A 746 -40.04 -7.40 -18.20
C ILE A 746 -41.34 -6.86 -17.63
N ASP A 747 -42.35 -7.72 -17.59
CA ASP A 747 -43.70 -7.39 -17.17
C ASP A 747 -44.33 -8.54 -16.33
N VAL A 748 -45.56 -8.34 -15.89
CA VAL A 748 -46.35 -9.29 -15.10
C VAL A 748 -47.63 -9.62 -15.88
N ASP A 749 -47.88 -10.90 -16.11
CA ASP A 749 -49.09 -11.36 -16.79
C ASP A 749 -50.36 -11.26 -15.90
N ARG A 750 -51.52 -11.61 -16.46
CA ARG A 750 -52.81 -11.59 -15.75
C ARG A 750 -52.88 -12.55 -14.56
N ASP A 751 -52.03 -13.58 -14.54
CA ASP A 751 -51.93 -14.56 -13.47
C ASP A 751 -50.89 -14.15 -12.40
N GLY A 752 -50.25 -12.99 -12.57
CA GLY A 752 -49.25 -12.47 -11.64
C GLY A 752 -47.86 -13.11 -11.79
N LYS A 753 -47.56 -13.73 -12.94
CA LYS A 753 -46.25 -14.31 -13.25
C LYS A 753 -45.40 -13.34 -14.05
N VAL A 754 -44.10 -13.37 -13.81
CA VAL A 754 -43.14 -12.56 -14.56
C VAL A 754 -43.00 -13.11 -15.97
N VAL A 755 -43.06 -12.22 -16.95
CA VAL A 755 -42.92 -12.54 -18.37
C VAL A 755 -41.92 -11.59 -19.03
N LEU A 756 -41.17 -12.12 -19.99
CA LEU A 756 -40.26 -11.36 -20.84
C LEU A 756 -40.84 -11.33 -22.25
N SER A 757 -40.89 -10.15 -22.85
CA SER A 757 -41.41 -9.95 -24.21
C SER A 757 -40.53 -8.98 -24.99
N ARG A 758 -40.58 -9.01 -26.32
CA ARG A 758 -40.03 -7.93 -27.14
C ARG A 758 -41.07 -6.82 -27.20
N PRO A 759 -40.70 -5.54 -27.06
CA PRO A 759 -41.67 -4.44 -27.10
C PRO A 759 -42.39 -4.41 -28.46
N ASP A 760 -43.72 -4.52 -28.44
CA ASP A 760 -44.55 -4.44 -29.65
C ASP A 760 -44.58 -2.99 -30.17
N THR A 761 -44.15 -2.78 -31.42
CA THR A 761 -44.14 -1.48 -32.12
C THR A 761 -45.52 -0.83 -32.36
N THR A 762 -46.61 -1.27 -31.72
CA THR A 762 -47.98 -0.90 -32.12
C THR A 762 -48.97 -0.58 -30.99
N THR A 763 -48.54 -0.07 -29.83
CA THR A 763 -49.50 0.46 -28.84
C THR A 763 -48.97 1.67 -28.07
N ASP A 764 -49.50 2.85 -28.42
CA ASP A 764 -49.24 4.19 -27.87
C ASP A 764 -49.75 4.42 -26.42
N GLU A 765 -49.81 3.38 -25.59
CA GLU A 765 -50.19 3.52 -24.17
C GLU A 765 -49.20 2.79 -23.26
N VAL A 766 -47.96 3.29 -23.19
CA VAL A 766 -47.01 2.90 -22.14
C VAL A 766 -46.89 4.05 -21.16
N GLY A 767 -47.54 3.90 -20.00
CA GLY A 767 -47.26 4.74 -18.85
C GLY A 767 -45.79 4.58 -18.46
N VAL A 768 -45.05 5.70 -18.50
CA VAL A 768 -43.63 5.90 -18.12
C VAL A 768 -42.92 4.62 -17.64
N ALA A 769 -42.39 3.83 -18.58
CA ALA A 769 -41.52 2.69 -18.30
C ALA A 769 -40.16 3.18 -17.77
N LEU A 770 -39.51 2.37 -16.94
CA LEU A 770 -38.17 2.69 -16.42
C LEU A 770 -37.13 2.09 -17.39
N SER A 771 -36.45 2.94 -18.15
CA SER A 771 -35.38 2.57 -19.09
C SER A 771 -34.06 3.23 -18.69
N VAL A 772 -32.94 2.58 -19.01
CA VAL A 772 -31.59 3.11 -18.75
C VAL A 772 -31.16 3.93 -19.97
N HIS A 773 -31.35 5.25 -19.92
CA HIS A 773 -30.68 6.18 -20.84
C HIS A 773 -29.36 6.69 -20.25
#